data_AF-A0A2V7IEH1-F1
#
_entry.id   AF-A0A2V7IEH1-F1
#
_cell.length_a   1.000
_cell.length_b   1.000
_cell.length_c   1.000
_cell.angle_alpha   90.00
_cell.angle_beta   90.00
_cell.angle_gamma   90.00
#
_symmetry.space_group_name_H-M   'P 1'
#
loop_
_entity.id
_entity.type
_entity.pdbx_description
1 polymer ?
#
loop_
_entity_poly.entity_id
_entity_poly.type
_entity_poly.pdbx_seq_one_letter_code
_entity_poly.pdbx_strand_id
1 'polypeptide(L)'
;MFSRPGNVSAFPERLRAALAPEYELLPELGRGGMGTVYLARDVALDCLVAVKVLRPELWTAQSVKQFVDEARILANLRHPNIVPVHSVHEKDGLNFYVMDYLEGDTLQSHLAKHGRLPVDAARKVGRDLLAALGKAHRKGVIHRDVKPANVFLDEEGGVLTDFGIARRITAVEQTDAQTLQGTAAYMAPEQFLGVEANERTDMYAAGMVIYEAFTGRRWEKCAPTDGDWTGVPLNVARVLRRAMELDPNDRWPHATLFRRELWRTRGSKYQWRTMWLSIGGVIVGAFLAAFTARAVIKETWPFHPSGTLHVVVAPFDDKCATRGRGGDRLARHLVRDLQGYVDFSVRGPTHPPWFLTRSSVVVNGVVCERGDSLRAEIRVAAGREADPAIAARGDTGHLDAVSDTLAYGIVREIWNRENPLDPVLPINALPRTARGLAAWLAAERLFAQARWGEADSAYATAEAIDSTCRLCYWRHREVQQWLAREPDSALMAHYYPHLGSFPTRYQSLMRAVSLPLRARLDALRQTTREWRDFFPAWLQLADELYHRGPLVGYSRAEAVEAFQMTAHLRPAFGPALEHLTWALTAEGDSAGARAAWSQLEALGDPSDPFTVALRALLRSGYASRFLDSVAVHGVIVGALASEGIQQFPGLAAGPRYIATFDAPTGAVEMGDLFAASPDRVLQRSGLIAAAMGRVSLGQLAAARADLGRLRDRPELELMEPELDGILLLLGFEARDDAGAWPRIAHILAREADSPSTPAGMRRRAAWLLTLASRKLGGADTARYQRLIAGEPMPRPLERLLTADGFARRGRYGDALSASDGLRELEAPALSGAMPVDPFFRTVLHVLRAEWSTAAGQASDAIRELLWYQNNDAFGLPAGDPQVGDVDWAFGTFARWRRAALLDREGRHDEACHAYRDVARLWSQGDPPYRARADSAVRRLETLGCKEAT
;
A
#
# COMPACT_ATOMS: atom_id res chain seq x y z
N MET A 1 58.89 17.95 19.35
CA MET A 1 59.47 19.31 19.49
C MET A 1 58.31 20.28 19.28
N PHE A 2 57.80 20.85 20.37
CA PHE A 2 56.58 21.66 20.38
C PHE A 2 56.87 23.11 19.98
N SER A 3 55.98 23.73 19.21
CA SER A 3 55.92 25.20 19.09
C SER A 3 54.47 25.66 19.10
N ARG A 4 54.13 26.44 20.12
CA ARG A 4 52.90 27.24 20.26
C ARG A 4 53.28 28.72 20.03
N PRO A 5 52.31 29.60 19.77
CA PRO A 5 51.94 30.11 18.46
C PRO A 5 52.67 31.42 18.11
N GLY A 6 53.25 31.48 16.91
CA GLY A 6 53.69 32.74 16.32
C GLY A 6 52.48 33.52 15.78
N ASN A 7 52.29 34.74 16.32
CA ASN A 7 51.54 35.89 15.80
C ASN A 7 50.19 35.63 15.10
N VAL A 8 49.08 35.98 15.77
CA VAL A 8 47.73 36.04 15.18
C VAL A 8 47.68 36.99 13.97
N SER A 9 48.62 37.92 13.84
CA SER A 9 48.74 38.81 12.67
C SER A 9 49.26 38.12 11.39
N ALA A 10 49.83 36.92 11.48
CA ALA A 10 50.38 36.17 10.33
C ALA A 10 49.45 35.06 9.81
N PHE A 11 48.27 34.84 10.43
CA PHE A 11 47.36 33.76 10.03
C PHE A 11 46.87 33.86 8.57
N PRO A 12 46.47 35.03 8.04
CA PRO A 12 46.07 35.15 6.64
C PRO A 12 47.22 34.87 5.66
N GLU A 13 48.45 35.27 6.00
CA GLU A 13 49.63 35.00 5.18
C GLU A 13 50.00 33.51 5.18
N ARG A 14 49.90 32.85 6.34
CA ARG A 14 50.08 31.40 6.47
C ARG A 14 49.01 30.61 5.72
N LEU A 15 47.75 31.06 5.78
CA LEU A 15 46.67 30.43 5.02
C LEU A 15 46.86 30.59 3.52
N ARG A 16 47.29 31.77 3.05
CA ARG A 16 47.68 31.98 1.64
C ARG A 16 48.81 31.06 1.21
N ALA A 17 49.86 30.92 2.03
CA ALA A 17 50.96 30.00 1.74
C ALA A 17 50.50 28.53 1.70
N ALA A 18 49.64 28.13 2.63
CA ALA A 18 49.09 26.78 2.68
C ALA A 18 48.22 26.45 1.46
N LEU A 19 47.47 27.42 0.93
CA LEU A 19 46.60 27.25 -0.22
C LEU A 19 47.34 27.36 -1.58
N ALA A 20 48.43 28.12 -1.63
CA ALA A 20 49.22 28.27 -2.85
C ALA A 20 50.01 26.99 -3.22
N PRO A 21 50.23 26.70 -4.51
CA PRO A 21 49.74 27.43 -5.69
C PRO A 21 48.34 27.02 -6.15
N GLU A 22 47.73 26.01 -5.51
CA GLU A 22 46.50 25.37 -5.99
C GLU A 22 45.26 26.28 -5.87
N TYR A 23 45.17 27.05 -4.78
CA TYR A 23 44.04 27.92 -4.51
C TYR A 23 44.49 29.34 -4.19
N GLU A 24 43.89 30.32 -4.86
CA GLU A 24 44.06 31.74 -4.55
C GLU A 24 43.05 32.13 -3.46
N LEU A 25 43.52 32.54 -2.28
CA LEU A 25 42.65 32.95 -1.17
C LEU A 25 41.96 34.30 -1.47
N LEU A 26 40.64 34.30 -1.37
CA LEU A 26 39.75 35.46 -1.49
C LEU A 26 39.16 35.83 -0.10
N PRO A 27 38.21 36.78 0.01
CA PRO A 27 37.70 37.23 1.30
C PRO A 27 37.08 36.13 2.18
N GLU A 28 37.02 36.40 3.48
CA GLU A 28 36.30 35.57 4.46
C GLU A 28 34.79 35.60 4.18
N LEU A 29 34.17 34.43 4.11
CA LEU A 29 32.72 34.26 3.91
C LEU A 29 31.96 34.22 5.24
N GLY A 30 32.57 33.65 6.28
CA GLY A 30 31.97 33.60 7.60
C GLY A 30 32.79 32.82 8.61
N ARG A 31 32.53 33.11 9.89
CA ARG A 31 33.22 32.48 11.03
C ARG A 31 32.22 31.67 11.86
N GLY A 32 32.45 30.36 11.95
CA GLY A 32 31.63 29.42 12.70
C GLY A 32 32.29 28.91 13.99
N GLY A 33 31.59 28.00 14.68
CA GLY A 33 32.02 27.44 15.96
C GLY A 33 33.35 26.71 15.90
N MET A 34 33.60 25.90 14.86
CA MET A 34 34.83 25.11 14.71
C MET A 34 35.82 25.65 13.68
N GLY A 35 35.40 26.51 12.75
CA GLY A 35 36.26 26.94 11.66
C GLY A 35 35.85 28.29 11.07
N THR A 36 36.74 28.87 10.27
CA THR A 36 36.46 30.04 9.44
C THR A 36 36.42 29.61 7.98
N VAL A 37 35.40 30.05 7.26
CA VAL A 37 35.19 29.72 5.85
C VAL A 37 35.64 30.90 5.00
N TYR A 38 36.53 30.64 4.07
CA TYR A 38 37.06 31.60 3.11
C TYR A 38 36.58 31.26 1.71
N LEU A 39 36.38 32.27 0.88
CA LEU A 39 36.29 32.08 -0.56
C LEU A 39 37.70 31.85 -1.10
N ALA A 40 37.85 30.99 -2.09
CA ALA A 40 39.09 30.86 -2.84
C ALA A 40 38.77 30.58 -4.32
N ARG A 41 39.75 30.83 -5.19
CA ARG A 41 39.69 30.43 -6.61
C ARG A 41 40.61 29.22 -6.80
N ASP A 42 40.07 28.11 -7.31
CA ASP A 42 40.90 27.01 -7.81
C ASP A 42 41.62 27.49 -9.07
N VAL A 43 42.95 27.57 -9.02
CA VAL A 43 43.77 28.16 -10.09
C VAL A 43 43.77 27.28 -11.33
N ALA A 44 43.65 25.96 -11.18
CA ALA A 44 43.68 25.02 -12.29
C ALA A 44 42.33 24.95 -13.03
N LEU A 45 41.23 25.05 -12.29
CA LEU A 45 39.87 24.95 -12.83
C LEU A 45 39.22 26.32 -13.12
N ASP A 46 39.83 27.41 -12.67
CA ASP A 46 39.34 28.78 -12.75
C ASP A 46 37.91 28.96 -12.21
N CYS A 47 37.61 28.29 -11.10
CA CYS A 47 36.29 28.33 -10.45
C CYS A 47 36.39 28.72 -8.97
N LEU A 48 35.30 29.24 -8.41
CA LEU A 48 35.22 29.59 -6.99
C LEU A 48 34.93 28.35 -6.13
N VAL A 49 35.61 28.26 -4.99
CA VAL A 49 35.45 27.20 -3.98
C VAL A 49 35.39 27.81 -2.58
N ALA A 50 34.74 27.13 -1.65
CA ALA A 50 34.75 27.49 -0.24
C ALA A 50 35.79 26.64 0.51
N VAL A 51 36.65 27.30 1.29
CA VAL A 51 37.69 26.67 2.10
C VAL A 51 37.36 26.87 3.56
N LYS A 52 36.98 25.79 4.25
CA LYS A 52 36.76 25.81 5.70
C LYS A 52 38.07 25.43 6.39
N VAL A 53 38.52 26.31 7.30
CA VAL A 53 39.80 26.19 8.00
C VAL A 53 39.54 26.06 9.50
N LEU A 54 40.14 25.08 10.16
CA LEU A 54 40.10 24.94 11.61
C LEU A 54 40.80 26.14 12.26
N ARG A 55 40.09 26.81 13.18
CA ARG A 55 40.63 28.00 13.87
C ARG A 55 41.83 27.62 14.75
N PRO A 56 42.97 28.34 14.67
CA PRO A 56 44.15 28.05 15.48
C PRO A 56 43.87 28.04 16.98
N GLU A 57 42.93 28.86 17.45
CA GLU A 57 42.58 28.98 18.87
C GLU A 57 41.88 27.73 19.41
N LEU A 58 41.27 26.93 18.54
CA LEU A 58 40.55 25.70 18.87
C LEU A 58 41.39 24.44 18.66
N TRP A 59 42.66 24.60 18.30
CA TRP A 59 43.51 23.48 17.91
C TRP A 59 43.80 22.55 19.11
N THR A 60 43.30 21.33 19.02
CA THR A 60 43.57 20.21 19.93
C THR A 60 43.57 18.92 19.12
N ALA A 61 44.19 17.84 19.62
CA ALA A 61 44.14 16.54 18.93
C ALA A 61 42.69 16.06 18.69
N GLN A 62 41.78 16.38 19.61
CA GLN A 62 40.36 16.02 19.52
C GLN A 62 39.61 16.86 18.49
N SER A 63 39.80 18.18 18.47
CA SER A 63 39.13 19.06 17.51
C SER A 63 39.64 18.86 16.08
N VAL A 64 40.93 18.60 15.89
CA VAL A 64 41.50 18.21 14.59
C VAL A 64 40.86 16.91 14.11
N LYS A 65 40.81 15.88 14.96
CA LYS A 65 40.18 14.60 14.60
C LYS A 65 38.71 14.78 14.22
N GLN A 66 37.95 15.54 14.99
CA GLN A 66 36.54 15.82 14.70
C GLN A 66 36.34 16.57 13.39
N PHE A 67 37.19 17.57 13.13
CA PHE A 67 37.16 18.36 11.90
C PHE A 67 37.45 17.52 10.66
N VAL A 68 38.44 16.63 10.73
CA VAL A 68 38.78 15.70 9.65
C VAL A 68 37.70 14.62 9.47
N ASP A 69 37.14 14.09 10.57
CA ASP A 69 36.06 13.10 10.51
C ASP A 69 34.79 13.68 9.88
N GLU A 70 34.44 14.94 10.19
CA GLU A 70 33.33 15.67 9.56
C GLU A 70 33.54 15.79 8.05
N ALA A 71 34.72 16.26 7.62
CA ALA A 71 35.05 16.43 6.22
C ALA A 71 35.03 15.09 5.44
N ARG A 72 35.54 14.00 6.05
CA ARG A 72 35.50 12.65 5.47
C ARG A 72 34.08 12.11 5.33
N ILE A 73 33.22 12.38 6.32
CA ILE A 73 31.82 11.97 6.25
C ILE A 73 31.11 12.72 5.11
N LEU A 74 31.30 14.04 5.02
CA LEU A 74 30.76 14.86 3.95
C LEU A 74 31.24 14.43 2.55
N ALA A 75 32.54 14.16 2.38
CA ALA A 75 33.10 13.68 1.12
C ALA A 75 32.47 12.36 0.64
N ASN A 76 31.98 11.52 1.56
CA ASN A 76 31.31 10.26 1.27
C ASN A 76 29.79 10.40 1.04
N LEU A 77 29.23 11.60 1.21
CA LEU A 77 27.80 11.90 1.07
C LEU A 77 27.49 12.66 -0.21
N ARG A 78 27.77 12.06 -1.38
CA ARG A 78 27.38 12.63 -2.67
C ARG A 78 25.86 12.66 -2.87
N HIS A 79 25.28 13.86 -2.93
CA HIS A 79 23.85 14.12 -3.14
C HIS A 79 23.64 15.58 -3.59
N PRO A 80 22.70 15.89 -4.50
CA PRO A 80 22.48 17.27 -5.00
C PRO A 80 22.08 18.26 -3.90
N ASN A 81 21.53 17.78 -2.78
CA ASN A 81 21.13 18.60 -1.63
C ASN A 81 22.12 18.55 -0.45
N ILE A 82 23.35 18.08 -0.65
CA ILE A 82 24.43 18.12 0.34
C ILE A 82 25.63 18.75 -0.33
N VAL A 83 26.25 19.76 0.31
CA VAL A 83 27.43 20.42 -0.25
C VAL A 83 28.56 19.40 -0.49
N PRO A 84 29.06 19.27 -1.73
CA PRO A 84 30.17 18.39 -2.03
C PRO A 84 31.47 18.88 -1.39
N VAL A 85 32.20 17.98 -0.74
CA VAL A 85 33.57 18.21 -0.27
C VAL A 85 34.54 17.57 -1.25
N HIS A 86 35.43 18.36 -1.82
CA HIS A 86 36.40 17.92 -2.82
C HIS A 86 37.62 17.28 -2.19
N SER A 87 38.18 17.90 -1.16
CA SER A 87 39.45 17.48 -0.58
C SER A 87 39.64 17.98 0.86
N VAL A 88 40.50 17.28 1.61
CA VAL A 88 40.85 17.59 3.00
C VAL A 88 42.37 17.61 3.10
N HIS A 89 42.93 18.63 3.73
CA HIS A 89 44.36 18.91 3.75
C HIS A 89 44.86 19.28 5.14
N GLU A 90 46.11 18.91 5.39
CA GLU A 90 46.91 19.40 6.51
C GLU A 90 48.21 19.98 5.93
N LYS A 91 48.37 21.32 5.94
CA LYS A 91 49.54 22.01 5.38
C LYS A 91 49.89 23.23 6.24
N ASP A 92 51.19 23.44 6.47
CA ASP A 92 51.73 24.52 7.32
C ASP A 92 51.10 24.61 8.73
N GLY A 93 50.72 23.45 9.28
CA GLY A 93 50.07 23.30 10.58
C GLY A 93 48.59 23.74 10.60
N LEU A 94 47.98 23.94 9.43
CA LEU A 94 46.57 24.25 9.27
C LEU A 94 45.81 23.03 8.74
N ASN A 95 44.65 22.76 9.32
CA ASN A 95 43.71 21.75 8.83
C ASN A 95 42.58 22.47 8.10
N PHE A 96 42.35 22.13 6.84
CA PHE A 96 41.29 22.72 6.04
C PHE A 96 40.69 21.71 5.08
N TYR A 97 39.47 21.97 4.63
CA TYR A 97 38.86 21.23 3.54
C TYR A 97 38.22 22.17 2.54
N VAL A 98 38.21 21.73 1.28
CA VAL A 98 37.71 22.47 0.13
C VAL A 98 36.37 21.87 -0.29
N MET A 99 35.37 22.71 -0.48
CA MET A 99 34.01 22.34 -0.85
C MET A 99 33.43 23.31 -1.88
N ASP A 100 32.32 22.94 -2.51
CA ASP A 100 31.62 23.82 -3.45
C ASP A 100 31.31 25.15 -2.79
N TYR A 101 31.54 26.24 -3.51
CA TYR A 101 31.04 27.56 -3.12
C TYR A 101 29.57 27.68 -3.52
N LEU A 102 28.70 27.96 -2.54
CA LEU A 102 27.27 28.20 -2.78
C LEU A 102 27.04 29.72 -2.84
N GLU A 103 26.61 30.21 -4.00
CA GLU A 103 26.36 31.65 -4.23
C GLU A 103 25.08 32.16 -3.52
N GLY A 104 24.15 31.25 -3.21
CA GLY A 104 22.87 31.56 -2.58
C GLY A 104 22.93 32.00 -1.12
N ASP A 105 21.87 32.66 -0.66
CA ASP A 105 21.70 33.00 0.77
C ASP A 105 21.36 31.75 1.60
N THR A 106 21.78 31.71 2.87
CA THR A 106 21.21 30.75 3.82
C THR A 106 19.72 31.02 4.03
N LEU A 107 18.95 29.99 4.37
CA LEU A 107 17.54 30.14 4.73
C LEU A 107 17.39 31.15 5.88
N GLN A 108 18.31 31.15 6.86
CA GLN A 108 18.31 32.15 7.93
C GLN A 108 18.43 33.57 7.40
N SER A 109 19.43 33.85 6.56
CA SER A 109 19.66 35.17 5.97
C SER A 109 18.51 35.60 5.07
N HIS A 110 17.94 34.67 4.30
CA HIS A 110 16.79 34.93 3.45
C HIS A 110 15.57 35.31 4.28
N LEU A 111 15.24 34.54 5.32
CA LEU A 111 14.10 34.82 6.18
C LEU A 111 14.25 36.15 6.93
N ALA A 112 15.47 36.52 7.33
CA ALA A 112 15.76 37.81 7.95
C ALA A 112 15.58 39.00 6.99
N LYS A 113 15.96 38.85 5.71
CA LYS A 113 15.85 39.91 4.69
C LYS A 113 14.45 40.03 4.09
N HIS A 114 13.79 38.89 3.86
CA HIS A 114 12.60 38.80 3.00
C HIS A 114 11.36 38.22 3.70
N GLY A 115 11.49 37.74 4.94
CA GLY A 115 10.40 37.04 5.64
C GLY A 115 10.17 35.64 5.08
N ARG A 116 8.97 35.08 5.30
CA ARG A 116 8.63 33.70 4.92
C ARG A 116 8.80 33.41 3.42
N LEU A 117 9.10 32.16 3.11
CA LEU A 117 9.11 31.69 1.72
C LEU A 117 7.67 31.50 1.19
N PRO A 118 7.44 31.67 -0.12
CA PRO A 118 6.22 31.20 -0.77
C PRO A 118 5.98 29.72 -0.46
N VAL A 119 4.71 29.32 -0.33
CA VAL A 119 4.31 27.96 0.08
C VAL A 119 5.02 26.86 -0.71
N ASP A 120 5.16 27.03 -2.04
CA ASP A 120 5.82 26.04 -2.88
C ASP A 120 7.34 26.03 -2.72
N ALA A 121 7.96 27.19 -2.48
CA ALA A 121 9.38 27.30 -2.19
C ALA A 121 9.72 26.71 -0.81
N ALA A 122 8.93 27.01 0.22
CA ALA A 122 9.07 26.41 1.56
C ALA A 122 8.94 24.88 1.50
N ARG A 123 7.99 24.37 0.71
CA ARG A 123 7.82 22.93 0.48
C ARG A 123 9.01 22.32 -0.28
N LYS A 124 9.55 23.01 -1.28
CA LYS A 124 10.73 22.59 -2.05
C LYS A 124 11.95 22.49 -1.13
N VAL A 125 12.21 23.52 -0.32
CA VAL A 125 13.28 23.52 0.69
C VAL A 125 13.11 22.37 1.68
N GLY A 126 11.90 22.13 2.19
CA GLY A 126 11.64 20.99 3.08
C GLY A 126 11.83 19.63 2.41
N ARG A 127 11.43 19.47 1.14
CA ARG A 127 11.69 18.25 0.36
C ARG A 127 13.20 17.99 0.23
N ASP A 128 13.95 19.02 -0.10
CA ASP A 128 15.38 18.96 -0.40
C ASP A 128 16.20 18.67 0.88
N LEU A 129 15.88 19.36 1.97
CA LEU A 129 16.42 19.10 3.30
C LEU A 129 16.19 17.64 3.72
N LEU A 130 14.97 17.13 3.58
CA LEU A 130 14.65 15.76 3.96
C LEU A 130 15.27 14.71 3.01
N ALA A 131 15.53 15.07 1.75
CA ALA A 131 16.27 14.23 0.82
C ALA A 131 17.75 14.10 1.24
N ALA A 132 18.37 15.22 1.64
CA ALA A 132 19.73 15.25 2.18
C ALA A 132 19.86 14.41 3.45
N LEU A 133 18.97 14.63 4.43
CA LEU A 133 18.96 13.85 5.68
C LEU A 133 18.76 12.37 5.41
N GLY A 134 17.84 12.00 4.51
CA GLY A 134 17.63 10.60 4.14
C GLY A 134 18.87 9.94 3.52
N LYS A 135 19.69 10.68 2.76
CA LYS A 135 20.97 10.18 2.25
C LYS A 135 21.96 9.91 3.39
N ALA A 136 22.08 10.84 4.33
CA ALA A 136 22.97 10.71 5.49
C ALA A 136 22.58 9.54 6.39
N HIS A 137 21.28 9.43 6.71
CA HIS A 137 20.74 8.36 7.58
C HIS A 137 20.98 6.96 7.04
N ARG A 138 20.83 6.75 5.73
CA ARG A 138 21.17 5.46 5.07
C ARG A 138 22.65 5.07 5.17
N LYS A 139 23.53 6.01 5.49
CA LYS A 139 24.95 5.79 5.73
C LYS A 139 25.30 5.76 7.23
N GLY A 140 24.29 5.75 8.11
CA GLY A 140 24.47 5.75 9.57
C GLY A 140 24.90 7.10 10.14
N VAL A 141 24.75 8.19 9.38
CA VAL A 141 25.19 9.53 9.78
C VAL A 141 23.98 10.34 10.24
N ILE A 142 23.97 10.77 11.51
CA ILE A 142 22.97 11.69 12.07
C ILE A 142 23.55 13.11 12.05
N HIS A 143 22.79 14.09 11.56
CA HIS A 143 23.26 15.46 11.34
C HIS A 143 23.44 16.24 12.65
N ARG A 144 22.49 16.13 13.60
CA ARG A 144 22.51 16.67 14.97
C ARG A 144 22.53 18.20 15.12
N ASP A 145 22.72 18.95 14.04
CA ASP A 145 22.70 20.41 14.02
C ASP A 145 21.86 21.00 12.87
N VAL A 146 20.67 20.43 12.62
CA VAL A 146 19.78 20.95 11.56
C VAL A 146 19.18 22.29 12.01
N LYS A 147 19.45 23.35 11.27
CA LYS A 147 18.97 24.73 11.54
C LYS A 147 18.97 25.57 10.25
N PRO A 148 18.25 26.71 10.19
CA PRO A 148 18.15 27.50 8.96
C PRO A 148 19.50 28.05 8.46
N ALA A 149 20.48 28.25 9.35
CA ALA A 149 21.83 28.71 8.98
C ALA A 149 22.62 27.66 8.17
N ASN A 150 22.23 26.38 8.26
CA ASN A 150 22.91 25.26 7.58
C ASN A 150 22.15 24.80 6.32
N VAL A 151 21.14 25.56 5.88
CA VAL A 151 20.37 25.28 4.67
C VAL A 151 20.56 26.45 3.71
N PHE A 152 21.36 26.25 2.67
CA PHE A 152 21.52 27.23 1.60
C PHE A 152 20.38 27.14 0.59
N LEU A 153 19.97 28.30 0.07
CA LEU A 153 18.99 28.42 -1.00
C LEU A 153 19.75 28.64 -2.30
N ASP A 154 20.10 27.53 -2.96
CA ASP A 154 20.74 27.55 -4.27
C ASP A 154 19.68 27.60 -5.39
N GLU A 155 20.04 28.03 -6.60
CA GLU A 155 19.10 28.23 -7.73
C GLU A 155 18.26 26.96 -8.00
N GLU A 156 18.84 25.78 -7.76
CA GLU A 156 18.23 24.48 -7.97
C GLU A 156 17.40 23.97 -6.77
N GLY A 157 17.58 24.48 -5.54
CA GLY A 157 16.87 24.00 -4.35
C GLY A 157 17.59 24.23 -3.01
N GLY A 158 17.15 23.52 -1.97
CA GLY A 158 17.80 23.57 -0.66
C GLY A 158 19.05 22.70 -0.61
N VAL A 159 20.18 23.23 -0.13
CA VAL A 159 21.44 22.49 0.05
C VAL A 159 21.84 22.49 1.52
N LEU A 160 22.01 21.31 2.10
CA LEU A 160 22.40 21.11 3.49
C LEU A 160 23.92 21.17 3.65
N THR A 161 24.38 21.92 4.64
CA THR A 161 25.80 22.11 4.98
C THR A 161 26.07 21.80 6.46
N ASP A 162 27.35 21.70 6.84
CA ASP A 162 27.80 21.69 8.24
C ASP A 162 27.16 20.60 9.14
N PHE A 163 27.64 19.36 9.00
CA PHE A 163 27.21 18.25 9.84
C PHE A 163 27.78 18.40 11.25
N GLY A 164 26.91 18.40 12.27
CA GLY A 164 27.26 18.60 13.68
C GLY A 164 27.98 17.43 14.37
N ILE A 165 28.77 16.65 13.62
CA ILE A 165 29.47 15.44 14.10
C ILE A 165 30.39 15.74 15.28
N ALA A 166 30.93 16.95 15.31
CA ALA A 166 31.88 17.40 16.32
C ALA A 166 31.26 17.81 17.67
N ARG A 167 29.92 17.80 17.80
CA ARG A 167 29.21 18.16 19.05
C ARG A 167 29.09 17.04 20.09
N ARG A 168 29.64 15.85 19.84
CA ARG A 168 29.47 14.69 20.76
C ARG A 168 29.97 14.90 22.20
N ILE A 169 30.73 15.96 22.53
CA ILE A 169 31.39 16.06 23.86
C ILE A 169 31.34 17.44 24.55
N THR A 170 30.97 18.55 23.90
CA THR A 170 30.99 19.88 24.55
C THR A 170 29.61 20.30 25.09
N ALA A 171 29.04 19.51 26.00
CA ALA A 171 27.82 19.90 26.71
C ALA A 171 28.09 20.86 27.90
N VAL A 172 29.34 21.16 28.28
CA VAL A 172 29.59 22.06 29.44
C VAL A 172 30.76 23.05 29.31
N GLU A 173 31.73 22.93 28.40
CA GLU A 173 32.90 23.84 28.45
C GLU A 173 33.15 24.62 27.15
N GLN A 174 33.12 25.94 27.31
CA GLN A 174 33.66 27.00 26.43
C GLN A 174 33.00 27.14 25.05
N THR A 175 31.82 27.75 25.02
CA THR A 175 31.32 28.44 23.83
C THR A 175 30.68 29.76 24.29
N ASP A 176 30.96 30.88 23.62
CA ASP A 176 30.41 32.19 23.98
C ASP A 176 28.88 32.14 24.16
N ALA A 177 28.39 32.75 25.23
CA ALA A 177 26.99 32.68 25.67
C ALA A 177 25.97 33.10 24.58
N GLN A 178 26.37 33.96 23.64
CA GLN A 178 25.54 34.36 22.49
C GLN A 178 25.38 33.25 21.45
N THR A 179 26.33 32.33 21.31
CA THR A 179 26.30 31.22 20.33
C THR A 179 25.48 30.02 20.84
N LEU A 180 25.48 29.78 22.16
CA LEU A 180 24.66 28.77 22.84
C LEU A 180 23.16 29.07 22.70
N GLN A 181 22.77 30.34 22.76
CA GLN A 181 21.37 30.79 22.65
C GLN A 181 20.78 30.59 21.24
N GLY A 182 21.63 30.63 20.20
CA GLY A 182 21.22 30.44 18.82
C GLY A 182 20.93 28.98 18.46
N THR A 183 21.76 28.04 18.93
CA THR A 183 21.65 26.65 18.51
C THR A 183 20.80 25.75 19.41
N ALA A 184 20.72 26.05 20.71
CA ALA A 184 19.87 25.28 21.62
C ALA A 184 18.40 25.24 21.17
N ALA A 185 17.91 26.28 20.51
CA ALA A 185 16.50 26.35 20.13
C ALA A 185 16.06 25.36 19.04
N TYR A 186 17.00 24.72 18.34
CA TYR A 186 16.67 23.68 17.35
C TYR A 186 16.96 22.26 17.86
N MET A 187 17.42 22.12 19.11
CA MET A 187 17.68 20.82 19.69
C MET A 187 16.37 20.10 20.01
N ALA A 188 16.34 18.80 19.72
CA ALA A 188 15.21 17.96 20.11
C ALA A 188 15.22 17.72 21.64
N PRO A 189 14.06 17.52 22.28
CA PRO A 189 13.93 17.29 23.72
C PRO A 189 14.92 16.25 24.28
N GLU A 190 15.13 15.15 23.56
CA GLU A 190 16.04 14.08 23.97
C GLU A 190 17.51 14.50 24.01
N GLN A 191 17.91 15.50 23.24
CA GLN A 191 19.28 16.03 23.26
C GLN A 191 19.57 16.81 24.55
N PHE A 192 18.57 17.49 25.12
CA PHE A 192 18.70 18.14 26.43
C PHE A 192 18.80 17.12 27.58
N LEU A 193 18.23 15.94 27.39
CA LEU A 193 18.25 14.83 28.35
C LEU A 193 19.51 13.95 28.23
N GLY A 194 20.43 14.28 27.30
CA GLY A 194 21.65 13.50 27.06
C GLY A 194 21.41 12.12 26.45
N VAL A 195 20.20 11.87 25.92
CA VAL A 195 19.86 10.62 25.21
C VAL A 195 20.54 10.63 23.84
N GLU A 196 20.98 9.45 23.39
CA GLU A 196 21.69 9.34 22.11
C GLU A 196 20.80 9.74 20.93
N ALA A 197 21.24 10.77 20.20
CA ALA A 197 20.55 11.29 19.02
C ALA A 197 20.52 10.25 17.89
N ASN A 198 19.32 10.05 17.32
CA ASN A 198 19.05 9.15 16.20
C ASN A 198 18.36 9.90 15.04
N GLU A 199 17.87 9.19 14.01
CA GLU A 199 17.22 9.83 12.85
C GLU A 199 16.05 10.76 13.23
N ARG A 200 15.29 10.39 14.28
CA ARG A 200 14.11 11.13 14.78
C ARG A 200 14.50 12.45 15.45
N THR A 201 15.75 12.57 15.90
CA THR A 201 16.31 13.83 16.38
C THR A 201 16.43 14.85 15.24
N ASP A 202 16.95 14.42 14.08
CA ASP A 202 17.02 15.28 12.90
C ASP A 202 15.63 15.61 12.34
N MET A 203 14.65 14.70 12.50
CA MET A 203 13.28 14.95 12.04
C MET A 203 12.61 16.09 12.80
N TYR A 204 12.83 16.16 14.13
CA TYR A 204 12.32 17.24 14.97
C TYR A 204 12.89 18.59 14.54
N ALA A 205 14.21 18.66 14.39
CA ALA A 205 14.90 19.87 13.95
C ALA A 205 14.50 20.28 12.52
N ALA A 206 14.37 19.33 11.59
CA ALA A 206 13.84 19.60 10.25
C ALA A 206 12.40 20.13 10.29
N GLY A 207 11.54 19.61 11.18
CA GLY A 207 10.18 20.12 11.39
C GLY A 207 10.16 21.61 11.74
N MET A 208 11.02 22.04 12.66
CA MET A 208 11.16 23.44 13.04
C MET A 208 11.67 24.31 11.89
N VAL A 209 12.71 23.86 11.16
CA VAL A 209 13.25 24.59 10.00
C VAL A 209 12.19 24.79 8.91
N ILE A 210 11.40 23.75 8.63
CA ILE A 210 10.35 23.81 7.62
C ILE A 210 9.20 24.73 8.09
N TYR A 211 8.81 24.64 9.37
CA TYR A 211 7.83 25.57 9.95
C TYR A 211 8.27 27.04 9.80
N GLU A 212 9.54 27.32 10.07
CA GLU A 212 10.11 28.66 9.95
C GLU A 212 10.17 29.12 8.49
N ALA A 213 10.45 28.22 7.54
CA ALA A 213 10.34 28.52 6.12
C ALA A 213 8.91 28.95 5.71
N PHE A 214 7.87 28.33 6.27
CA PHE A 214 6.46 28.68 5.98
C PHE A 214 5.97 29.94 6.68
N THR A 215 6.49 30.24 7.87
CA THR A 215 5.95 31.31 8.71
C THR A 215 6.84 32.55 8.79
N GLY A 216 8.13 32.41 8.50
CA GLY A 216 9.14 33.43 8.76
C GLY A 216 9.36 33.70 10.24
N ARG A 217 8.84 32.82 11.12
CA ARG A 217 8.85 32.98 12.57
C ARG A 217 9.53 31.77 13.19
N ARG A 218 10.44 32.01 14.13
CA ARG A 218 11.08 30.95 14.89
C ARG A 218 10.05 30.17 15.70
N TRP A 219 10.28 28.87 15.85
CA TRP A 219 9.49 28.05 16.77
C TRP A 219 9.94 28.28 18.22
N GLU A 220 9.01 28.70 19.10
CA GLU A 220 9.31 29.06 20.49
C GLU A 220 8.47 28.28 21.52
N LYS A 221 7.70 27.28 21.08
CA LYS A 221 6.77 26.53 21.95
C LYS A 221 7.34 25.17 22.35
N CYS A 222 6.98 24.69 23.53
CA CYS A 222 7.40 23.38 24.01
C CYS A 222 6.71 22.24 23.24
N ALA A 223 5.42 22.38 22.92
CA ALA A 223 4.65 21.33 22.25
C ALA A 223 4.00 21.85 20.95
N PRO A 224 3.85 20.98 19.92
CA PRO A 224 3.23 21.34 18.65
C PRO A 224 1.75 21.75 18.78
N THR A 225 1.06 21.29 19.83
CA THR A 225 -0.33 21.64 20.16
C THR A 225 -0.50 23.11 20.53
N ASP A 226 0.55 23.73 21.09
CA ASP A 226 0.52 25.10 21.61
C ASP A 226 1.08 26.12 20.58
N GLY A 227 1.42 25.63 19.39
CA GLY A 227 2.00 26.41 18.30
C GLY A 227 1.01 27.31 17.57
N ASP A 228 1.48 28.47 17.11
CA ASP A 228 0.74 29.30 16.17
C ASP A 228 1.00 28.85 14.72
N TRP A 229 0.08 28.04 14.19
CA TRP A 229 0.16 27.51 12.83
C TRP A 229 -0.34 28.47 11.74
N THR A 230 -0.62 29.72 12.09
CA THR A 230 -1.05 30.74 11.11
C THR A 230 -0.01 30.92 10.03
N GLY A 231 -0.44 30.83 8.76
CA GLY A 231 0.46 30.93 7.60
C GLY A 231 1.02 29.59 7.10
N VAL A 232 0.80 28.48 7.83
CA VAL A 232 1.11 27.13 7.37
C VAL A 232 -0.18 26.48 6.83
N PRO A 233 -0.20 25.95 5.59
CA PRO A 233 -1.36 25.20 5.08
C PRO A 233 -1.74 24.05 6.02
N LEU A 234 -3.05 23.83 6.26
CA LEU A 234 -3.53 22.84 7.26
C LEU A 234 -2.96 21.43 7.05
N ASN A 235 -2.84 21.00 5.80
CA ASN A 235 -2.25 19.71 5.44
C ASN A 235 -0.74 19.65 5.74
N VAL A 236 -0.01 20.76 5.55
CA VAL A 236 1.41 20.89 5.94
C VAL A 236 1.54 20.94 7.46
N ALA A 237 0.71 21.71 8.15
CA ALA A 237 0.74 21.84 9.61
C ALA A 237 0.59 20.47 10.29
N ARG A 238 -0.31 19.61 9.80
CA ARG A 238 -0.47 18.24 10.31
C ARG A 238 0.82 17.42 10.21
N VAL A 239 1.52 17.51 9.08
CA VAL A 239 2.78 16.77 8.85
C VAL A 239 3.90 17.31 9.75
N LEU A 240 3.98 18.63 9.94
CA LEU A 240 4.98 19.27 10.79
C LEU A 240 4.73 19.03 12.28
N ARG A 241 3.47 19.03 12.74
CA ARG A 241 3.13 18.68 14.14
C ARG A 241 3.67 17.31 14.52
N ARG A 242 3.43 16.30 13.67
CA ARG A 242 3.96 14.95 13.89
C ARG A 242 5.49 14.94 13.95
N ALA A 243 6.17 15.70 13.10
CA ALA A 243 7.64 15.77 13.13
C ALA A 243 8.16 16.33 14.46
N MET A 244 7.38 17.19 15.11
CA MET A 244 7.74 17.97 16.29
C MET A 244 7.12 17.42 17.59
N GLU A 245 6.68 16.16 17.59
CA GLU A 245 6.19 15.51 18.82
C GLU A 245 7.30 15.39 19.87
N LEU A 246 6.95 15.46 21.15
CA LEU A 246 7.93 15.39 22.24
C LEU A 246 8.56 14.01 22.34
N ASP A 247 7.76 12.94 22.27
CA ASP A 247 8.26 11.57 22.21
C ASP A 247 8.83 11.28 20.81
N PRO A 248 10.11 10.86 20.68
CA PRO A 248 10.70 10.48 19.41
C PRO A 248 9.92 9.40 18.66
N ASN A 249 9.23 8.49 19.34
CA ASN A 249 8.51 7.36 18.72
C ASN A 249 7.28 7.81 17.92
N ASP A 250 6.63 8.91 18.34
CA ASP A 250 5.46 9.48 17.67
C ASP A 250 5.83 10.29 16.42
N ARG A 251 7.12 10.66 16.29
CA ARG A 251 7.67 11.35 15.11
C ARG A 251 7.73 10.45 13.89
N TRP A 252 8.00 11.08 12.74
CA TRP A 252 8.33 10.34 11.53
C TRP A 252 9.56 9.44 11.77
N PRO A 253 9.48 8.12 11.47
CA PRO A 253 10.57 7.20 11.77
C PRO A 253 11.80 7.43 10.89
N HIS A 254 11.60 7.94 9.67
CA HIS A 254 12.66 8.15 8.67
C HIS A 254 12.40 9.41 7.82
N ALA A 255 13.49 10.07 7.39
CA ALA A 255 13.43 11.24 6.51
C ALA A 255 12.68 11.01 5.19
N THR A 256 12.78 9.80 4.62
CA THR A 256 12.09 9.43 3.38
C THR A 256 10.57 9.51 3.51
N LEU A 257 10.03 9.05 4.65
CA LEU A 257 8.59 9.07 4.91
C LEU A 257 8.11 10.48 5.21
N PHE A 258 8.84 11.24 6.04
CA PHE A 258 8.53 12.64 6.28
C PHE A 258 8.52 13.44 4.96
N ARG A 259 9.54 13.24 4.10
CA ARG A 259 9.62 13.89 2.78
C ARG A 259 8.40 13.57 1.92
N ARG A 260 8.00 12.30 1.86
CA ARG A 260 6.86 11.84 1.05
C ARG A 260 5.56 12.51 1.49
N GLU A 261 5.29 12.51 2.80
CA GLU A 261 4.05 13.10 3.32
C GLU A 261 4.06 14.62 3.21
N LEU A 262 5.20 15.29 3.41
CA LEU A 262 5.34 16.72 3.14
C LEU A 262 5.10 17.04 1.67
N TRP A 263 5.63 16.24 0.74
CA TRP A 263 5.46 16.48 -0.70
C TRP A 263 4.03 16.25 -1.19
N ARG A 264 3.31 15.27 -0.62
CA ARG A 264 1.89 15.01 -0.92
C ARG A 264 0.97 16.19 -0.60
N THR A 265 1.39 17.10 0.30
CA THR A 265 0.65 18.34 0.58
C THR A 265 0.59 19.33 -0.60
N ARG A 266 1.34 19.07 -1.69
CA ARG A 266 1.31 19.85 -2.94
C ARG A 266 0.02 19.64 -3.75
N GLY A 267 -0.76 18.60 -3.44
CA GLY A 267 -2.03 18.31 -4.08
C GLY A 267 -3.18 19.21 -3.63
N SER A 268 -3.38 20.32 -4.35
CA SER A 268 -4.67 20.95 -4.73
C SER A 268 -4.58 22.48 -4.71
N LYS A 269 -4.37 23.06 -5.91
CA LYS A 269 -4.88 24.35 -6.44
C LYS A 269 -4.09 24.82 -7.67
N TYR A 270 -3.98 24.03 -8.75
CA TYR A 270 -3.72 24.55 -10.12
C TYR A 270 -3.84 23.47 -11.21
N GLN A 271 -5.07 23.02 -11.52
CA GLN A 271 -5.32 22.20 -12.73
C GLN A 271 -6.60 22.62 -13.49
N TRP A 272 -7.12 23.83 -13.24
CA TRP A 272 -8.41 24.27 -13.80
C TRP A 272 -8.36 25.47 -14.75
N ARG A 273 -7.18 26.02 -15.08
CA ARG A 273 -7.06 27.22 -15.95
C ARG A 273 -6.33 27.00 -17.29
N THR A 274 -5.76 25.84 -17.54
CA THR A 274 -5.13 25.49 -18.84
C THR A 274 -5.97 24.54 -19.70
N MET A 275 -7.16 24.13 -19.23
CA MET A 275 -8.06 23.23 -19.97
C MET A 275 -9.05 23.96 -20.92
N TRP A 276 -9.11 25.30 -20.89
CA TRP A 276 -10.10 26.07 -21.67
C TRP A 276 -9.59 26.74 -22.95
N LEU A 277 -8.33 26.53 -23.35
CA LEU A 277 -7.78 27.15 -24.57
C LEU A 277 -7.57 26.18 -25.75
N SER A 278 -7.86 24.89 -25.59
CA SER A 278 -7.67 23.89 -26.66
C SER A 278 -8.96 23.27 -27.21
N ILE A 279 -10.14 23.66 -26.72
CA ILE A 279 -11.44 23.07 -27.12
C ILE A 279 -12.14 23.85 -28.25
N GLY A 280 -11.60 24.99 -28.68
CA GLY A 280 -12.24 25.84 -29.71
C GLY A 280 -12.18 25.31 -31.15
N GLY A 281 -11.38 24.28 -31.46
CA GLY A 281 -11.06 23.92 -32.85
C GLY A 281 -11.71 22.67 -33.43
N VAL A 282 -12.21 21.73 -32.61
CA VAL A 282 -12.53 20.36 -33.09
C VAL A 282 -14.05 20.04 -33.10
N ILE A 283 -14.90 20.94 -32.60
CA ILE A 283 -16.33 20.65 -32.37
C ILE A 283 -17.18 20.55 -33.65
N VAL A 284 -16.72 21.02 -34.81
CA VAL A 284 -17.59 21.09 -36.00
C VAL A 284 -17.56 19.82 -36.87
N GLY A 285 -16.52 18.98 -36.76
CA GLY A 285 -16.36 17.80 -37.65
C GLY A 285 -17.02 16.51 -37.18
N ALA A 286 -17.18 16.29 -35.87
CA ALA A 286 -17.55 14.98 -35.31
C ALA A 286 -19.06 14.77 -35.11
N PHE A 287 -19.89 15.79 -35.35
CA PHE A 287 -21.32 15.73 -35.01
C PHE A 287 -22.18 14.88 -35.95
N LEU A 288 -21.70 14.53 -37.15
CA LEU A 288 -22.55 13.88 -38.15
C LEU A 288 -22.46 12.34 -38.20
N ALA A 289 -21.43 11.74 -37.61
CA ALA A 289 -21.24 10.28 -37.65
C ALA A 289 -21.85 9.53 -36.45
N ALA A 290 -22.10 10.19 -35.33
CA ALA A 290 -22.54 9.54 -34.08
C ALA A 290 -24.07 9.35 -33.97
N PHE A 291 -24.85 9.88 -34.92
CA PHE A 291 -26.32 9.87 -34.80
C PHE A 291 -26.95 8.53 -35.21
N THR A 292 -26.31 7.76 -36.09
CA THR A 292 -26.89 6.53 -36.65
C THR A 292 -26.68 5.29 -35.77
N ALA A 293 -25.61 5.24 -34.97
CA ALA A 293 -25.37 4.13 -34.04
C ALA A 293 -26.23 4.19 -32.76
N ARG A 294 -26.78 5.36 -32.43
CA ARG A 294 -27.50 5.63 -31.16
C ARG A 294 -28.92 5.06 -31.11
N ALA A 295 -29.45 4.58 -32.24
CA ALA A 295 -30.84 4.17 -32.36
C ALA A 295 -31.11 2.70 -31.96
N VAL A 296 -30.10 1.83 -31.95
CA VAL A 296 -30.32 0.36 -31.80
C VAL A 296 -30.01 -0.16 -30.39
N ILE A 297 -29.32 0.61 -29.53
CA ILE A 297 -28.97 0.19 -28.15
C ILE A 297 -30.13 0.44 -27.15
N LYS A 298 -31.34 0.76 -27.65
CA LYS A 298 -32.37 1.44 -26.87
C LYS A 298 -33.36 0.53 -26.12
N GLU A 299 -33.27 -0.80 -26.19
CA GLU A 299 -34.39 -1.63 -25.73
C GLU A 299 -34.14 -2.66 -24.63
N THR A 300 -32.92 -2.93 -24.15
CA THR A 300 -32.75 -4.06 -23.19
C THR A 300 -31.55 -3.98 -22.22
N TRP A 301 -31.47 -3.05 -21.24
CA TRP A 301 -30.61 -3.28 -20.04
C TRP A 301 -30.95 -2.43 -18.79
N PRO A 302 -30.78 -2.93 -17.53
CA PRO A 302 -31.40 -2.37 -16.32
C PRO A 302 -30.51 -1.51 -15.40
N PHE A 303 -29.30 -1.09 -15.81
CA PHE A 303 -28.45 -0.22 -14.97
C PHE A 303 -27.77 0.87 -15.81
N HIS A 304 -28.19 2.12 -15.64
CA HIS A 304 -27.61 3.30 -16.30
C HIS A 304 -26.43 3.88 -15.47
N PRO A 305 -25.39 4.45 -16.11
CA PRO A 305 -24.59 5.50 -15.48
C PRO A 305 -25.58 6.62 -15.09
N SER A 306 -25.52 7.11 -13.86
CA SER A 306 -26.49 8.07 -13.33
C SER A 306 -26.66 9.26 -14.28
N GLY A 307 -27.72 9.21 -15.09
CA GLY A 307 -28.31 10.41 -15.67
C GLY A 307 -28.76 11.29 -14.51
N THR A 308 -28.62 12.60 -14.68
CA THR A 308 -29.06 13.54 -13.66
C THR A 308 -30.55 13.31 -13.36
N LEU A 309 -30.87 12.90 -12.14
CA LEU A 309 -32.23 12.67 -11.66
C LEU A 309 -32.98 14.00 -11.66
N HIS A 310 -34.02 14.09 -12.47
CA HIS A 310 -34.83 15.30 -12.56
C HIS A 310 -35.82 15.34 -11.39
N VAL A 311 -35.52 16.18 -10.39
CA VAL A 311 -36.39 16.41 -9.23
C VAL A 311 -37.20 17.69 -9.47
N VAL A 312 -38.52 17.61 -9.39
CA VAL A 312 -39.40 18.76 -9.52
C VAL A 312 -40.02 19.04 -8.17
N VAL A 313 -39.71 20.19 -7.58
CA VAL A 313 -40.35 20.66 -6.35
C VAL A 313 -41.53 21.53 -6.74
N ALA A 314 -42.75 21.02 -6.53
CA ALA A 314 -43.97 21.77 -6.77
C ALA A 314 -44.18 22.86 -5.70
N PRO A 315 -45.03 23.87 -5.98
CA PRO A 315 -45.50 24.77 -4.92
C PRO A 315 -46.14 23.98 -3.78
N PHE A 316 -45.87 24.37 -2.53
CA PHE A 316 -46.47 23.73 -1.37
C PHE A 316 -47.76 24.43 -0.96
N ASP A 317 -48.79 23.65 -0.63
CA ASP A 317 -50.11 24.17 -0.23
C ASP A 317 -50.08 24.76 1.19
N ASP A 318 -50.36 26.04 1.34
CA ASP A 318 -50.46 26.72 2.65
C ASP A 318 -51.87 26.51 3.27
N LYS A 319 -51.99 25.65 4.31
CA LYS A 319 -53.31 25.29 4.92
C LYS A 319 -53.69 26.08 6.19
N CYS A 320 -52.74 26.68 6.89
CA CYS A 320 -52.98 27.33 8.19
C CYS A 320 -52.73 28.84 8.21
N ALA A 321 -52.20 29.40 7.12
CA ALA A 321 -51.84 30.79 7.04
C ALA A 321 -53.03 31.64 6.55
N THR A 322 -53.28 32.78 7.19
CA THR A 322 -54.31 33.73 6.73
C THR A 322 -53.79 34.70 5.67
N ARG A 323 -52.46 34.92 5.55
CA ARG A 323 -51.79 35.78 4.52
C ARG A 323 -50.31 35.43 4.20
N GLY A 324 -49.78 34.28 4.63
CA GLY A 324 -48.36 33.93 4.48
C GLY A 324 -47.98 33.35 3.11
N ARG A 325 -46.73 33.54 2.66
CA ARG A 325 -46.10 32.80 1.53
C ARG A 325 -45.12 31.74 2.07
N GLY A 326 -45.54 31.01 3.11
CA GLY A 326 -44.71 30.06 3.85
C GLY A 326 -44.25 28.90 2.97
N GLY A 327 -45.20 28.27 2.27
CA GLY A 327 -44.97 27.18 1.33
C GLY A 327 -43.99 27.54 0.21
N ASP A 328 -44.20 28.66 -0.47
CA ASP A 328 -43.32 29.13 -1.56
C ASP A 328 -41.90 29.50 -1.11
N ARG A 329 -41.74 30.02 0.13
CA ARG A 329 -40.40 30.31 0.69
C ARG A 329 -39.66 29.03 1.03
N LEU A 330 -40.36 28.04 1.60
CA LEU A 330 -39.79 26.75 1.94
C LEU A 330 -39.45 25.93 0.69
N ALA A 331 -40.34 25.88 -0.31
CA ALA A 331 -40.08 25.18 -1.57
C ALA A 331 -38.83 25.73 -2.30
N ARG A 332 -38.62 27.05 -2.28
CA ARG A 332 -37.39 27.66 -2.85
C ARG A 332 -36.13 27.39 -2.05
N HIS A 333 -36.20 27.29 -0.73
CA HIS A 333 -35.05 26.82 0.08
C HIS A 333 -34.73 25.37 -0.27
N LEU A 334 -35.75 24.51 -0.29
CA LEU A 334 -35.59 23.09 -0.58
C LEU A 334 -35.00 22.83 -1.96
N VAL A 335 -35.39 23.61 -2.98
CA VAL A 335 -34.78 23.55 -4.31
C VAL A 335 -33.27 23.84 -4.24
N ARG A 336 -32.85 24.87 -3.50
CA ARG A 336 -31.42 25.20 -3.37
C ARG A 336 -30.64 24.10 -2.66
N ASP A 337 -31.21 23.52 -1.61
CA ASP A 337 -30.55 22.44 -0.87
C ASP A 337 -30.41 21.18 -1.74
N LEU A 338 -31.47 20.82 -2.46
CA LEU A 338 -31.46 19.68 -3.39
C LEU A 338 -30.57 19.93 -4.63
N GLN A 339 -30.34 21.18 -5.06
CA GLN A 339 -29.40 21.52 -6.13
C GLN A 339 -27.93 21.28 -5.73
N GLY A 340 -27.65 21.17 -4.42
CA GLY A 340 -26.33 20.81 -3.91
C GLY A 340 -25.93 19.36 -4.16
N TYR A 341 -26.83 18.51 -4.67
CA TYR A 341 -26.58 17.10 -4.94
C TYR A 341 -26.14 16.91 -6.38
N VAL A 342 -24.99 16.25 -6.57
CA VAL A 342 -24.30 16.14 -7.86
C VAL A 342 -25.15 15.47 -8.95
N ASP A 343 -26.08 14.60 -8.56
CA ASP A 343 -26.91 13.86 -9.50
C ASP A 343 -28.31 14.42 -9.63
N PHE A 344 -28.65 15.51 -8.96
CA PHE A 344 -30.00 16.06 -9.01
C PHE A 344 -30.05 17.26 -9.95
N SER A 345 -31.00 17.23 -10.87
CA SER A 345 -31.41 18.35 -11.68
C SER A 345 -32.72 18.83 -11.09
N VAL A 346 -32.62 19.78 -10.17
CA VAL A 346 -33.78 20.24 -9.42
C VAL A 346 -34.40 21.45 -10.08
N ARG A 347 -35.68 21.35 -10.38
CA ARG A 347 -36.50 22.45 -10.89
C ARG A 347 -37.46 22.94 -9.81
N GLY A 348 -37.59 24.25 -9.72
CA GLY A 348 -38.45 24.90 -8.75
C GLY A 348 -39.89 25.16 -9.24
N PRO A 349 -40.71 25.74 -8.36
CA PRO A 349 -42.18 25.87 -8.52
C PRO A 349 -42.65 26.79 -9.67
N THR A 350 -41.74 27.51 -10.34
CA THR A 350 -42.07 28.53 -11.36
C THR A 350 -42.12 28.02 -12.80
N HIS A 351 -41.87 26.73 -13.05
CA HIS A 351 -41.87 26.16 -14.41
C HIS A 351 -43.22 25.47 -14.73
N PRO A 352 -43.78 25.65 -15.95
CA PRO A 352 -45.12 25.17 -16.26
C PRO A 352 -45.20 23.63 -16.33
N PRO A 353 -46.33 23.03 -15.90
CA PRO A 353 -46.46 21.58 -15.61
C PRO A 353 -46.36 20.63 -16.82
N TRP A 354 -46.39 21.15 -18.06
CA TRP A 354 -46.31 20.34 -19.28
C TRP A 354 -44.87 19.89 -19.65
N PHE A 355 -43.86 20.25 -18.85
CA PHE A 355 -42.44 19.89 -19.04
C PHE A 355 -41.99 18.60 -18.32
N LEU A 356 -42.92 17.79 -17.80
CA LEU A 356 -42.59 16.53 -17.12
C LEU A 356 -42.04 15.51 -18.14
N THR A 357 -40.72 15.33 -18.16
CA THR A 357 -40.03 14.26 -18.89
C THR A 357 -40.33 12.88 -18.28
N ARG A 358 -40.15 11.79 -19.03
CA ARG A 358 -40.52 10.41 -18.62
C ARG A 358 -39.83 9.86 -17.34
N SER A 359 -38.91 10.60 -16.71
CA SER A 359 -38.17 10.19 -15.49
C SER A 359 -38.04 11.37 -14.51
N SER A 360 -39.15 11.87 -13.96
CA SER A 360 -39.13 12.97 -12.98
C SER A 360 -39.71 12.56 -11.63
N VAL A 361 -38.96 12.81 -10.55
CA VAL A 361 -39.42 12.69 -9.17
C VAL A 361 -40.13 13.97 -8.79
N VAL A 362 -41.39 13.89 -8.37
CA VAL A 362 -42.18 15.08 -8.01
C VAL A 362 -42.34 15.18 -6.51
N VAL A 363 -41.88 16.29 -5.92
CA VAL A 363 -42.03 16.60 -4.50
C VAL A 363 -43.20 17.54 -4.33
N ASN A 364 -44.27 17.06 -3.68
CA ASN A 364 -45.45 17.85 -3.33
C ASN A 364 -45.58 17.93 -1.82
N GLY A 365 -46.21 18.98 -1.28
CA GLY A 365 -46.32 19.09 0.16
C GLY A 365 -47.30 20.15 0.64
N VAL A 366 -47.57 20.11 1.93
CA VAL A 366 -48.47 21.02 2.64
C VAL A 366 -47.67 21.71 3.75
N VAL A 367 -47.86 23.02 3.89
CA VAL A 367 -47.24 23.83 4.94
C VAL A 367 -48.32 24.48 5.82
N CYS A 368 -48.06 24.48 7.12
CA CYS A 368 -48.92 25.06 8.16
C CYS A 368 -48.07 26.04 8.98
N GLU A 369 -48.24 27.33 8.73
CA GLU A 369 -47.58 28.44 9.44
C GLU A 369 -48.57 29.04 10.48
N ARG A 370 -48.16 29.14 11.76
CA ARG A 370 -48.94 29.73 12.86
C ARG A 370 -48.02 30.55 13.77
N GLY A 371 -48.12 31.88 13.69
CA GLY A 371 -47.19 32.77 14.39
C GLY A 371 -45.76 32.49 13.93
N ASP A 372 -44.83 32.30 14.87
CA ASP A 372 -43.44 31.98 14.58
C ASP A 372 -43.20 30.49 14.28
N SER A 373 -44.23 29.62 14.40
CA SER A 373 -44.10 28.18 14.19
C SER A 373 -44.51 27.75 12.78
N LEU A 374 -43.69 26.88 12.16
CA LEU A 374 -43.95 26.28 10.87
C LEU A 374 -43.88 24.75 10.93
N ARG A 375 -44.86 24.08 10.34
CA ARG A 375 -44.87 22.64 10.10
C ARG A 375 -45.04 22.36 8.61
N ALA A 376 -44.19 21.49 8.06
CA ALA A 376 -44.26 21.04 6.68
C ALA A 376 -44.42 19.53 6.62
N GLU A 377 -45.21 19.05 5.67
CA GLU A 377 -45.37 17.63 5.35
C GLU A 377 -45.32 17.46 3.83
N ILE A 378 -44.34 16.70 3.34
CA ILE A 378 -44.11 16.50 1.91
C ILE A 378 -44.17 15.02 1.53
N ARG A 379 -44.40 14.75 0.25
CA ARG A 379 -44.39 13.42 -0.36
C ARG A 379 -43.59 13.45 -1.65
N VAL A 380 -42.87 12.36 -1.90
CA VAL A 380 -42.00 12.19 -3.06
C VAL A 380 -42.67 11.19 -3.99
N ALA A 381 -43.33 11.65 -5.05
CA ALA A 381 -44.04 10.80 -6.00
C ALA A 381 -43.13 10.40 -7.18
N ALA A 382 -42.88 9.10 -7.34
CA ALA A 382 -42.21 8.53 -8.50
C ALA A 382 -42.83 7.15 -8.86
N GLY A 383 -43.89 7.15 -9.67
CA GLY A 383 -44.64 5.92 -9.97
C GLY A 383 -45.66 5.53 -8.88
N ARG A 384 -46.56 4.58 -9.19
CA ARG A 384 -47.95 4.45 -8.70
C ARG A 384 -48.23 4.04 -7.24
N GLU A 385 -47.29 4.14 -6.30
CA GLU A 385 -47.58 3.89 -4.87
C GLU A 385 -47.41 5.13 -3.98
N ALA A 386 -48.22 5.22 -2.94
CA ALA A 386 -48.26 6.38 -2.04
C ALA A 386 -47.11 6.30 -1.04
N ASP A 387 -46.06 7.06 -1.31
CA ASP A 387 -44.85 7.09 -0.50
C ASP A 387 -45.05 7.76 0.88
N PRO A 388 -44.29 7.35 1.91
CA PRO A 388 -44.44 7.85 3.27
C PRO A 388 -44.23 9.37 3.34
N ALA A 389 -45.05 10.04 4.14
CA ALA A 389 -44.96 11.48 4.34
C ALA A 389 -43.71 11.86 5.14
N ILE A 390 -42.90 12.77 4.61
CA ILE A 390 -41.74 13.35 5.30
C ILE A 390 -42.23 14.62 5.99
N ALA A 391 -42.17 14.65 7.32
CA ALA A 391 -42.63 15.79 8.11
C ALA A 391 -41.46 16.53 8.80
N ALA A 392 -41.52 17.85 8.79
CA ALA A 392 -40.56 18.73 9.47
C ALA A 392 -41.28 19.83 10.26
N ARG A 393 -40.68 20.29 11.35
CA ARG A 393 -41.18 21.40 12.19
C ARG A 393 -40.04 22.35 12.53
N GLY A 394 -40.31 23.64 12.55
CA GLY A 394 -39.32 24.66 12.91
C GLY A 394 -39.94 26.04 13.04
N ASP A 395 -39.08 27.05 12.99
CA ASP A 395 -39.44 28.46 13.10
C ASP A 395 -39.51 29.13 11.72
N THR A 396 -40.45 30.06 11.54
CA THR A 396 -40.60 30.86 10.30
C THR A 396 -39.39 31.72 9.94
N GLY A 397 -38.56 32.11 10.91
CA GLY A 397 -37.32 32.89 10.72
C GLY A 397 -36.09 32.05 10.40
N HIS A 398 -36.15 30.73 10.61
CA HIS A 398 -35.03 29.79 10.44
C HIS A 398 -35.44 28.56 9.61
N LEU A 399 -35.81 28.82 8.34
CA LEU A 399 -36.28 27.77 7.43
C LEU A 399 -35.22 26.72 7.09
N ASP A 400 -33.93 27.01 7.29
CA ASP A 400 -32.81 26.12 6.96
C ASP A 400 -32.96 24.74 7.64
N ALA A 401 -33.28 24.71 8.94
CA ALA A 401 -33.43 23.44 9.67
C ALA A 401 -34.63 22.60 9.18
N VAL A 402 -35.72 23.27 8.77
CA VAL A 402 -36.90 22.61 8.20
C VAL A 402 -36.55 22.06 6.83
N SER A 403 -35.90 22.86 5.99
CA SER A 403 -35.49 22.51 4.63
C SER A 403 -34.47 21.36 4.63
N ASP A 404 -33.47 21.39 5.51
CA ASP A 404 -32.49 20.32 5.69
C ASP A 404 -33.14 18.97 6.05
N THR A 405 -34.12 19.00 6.97
CA THR A 405 -34.87 17.79 7.37
C THR A 405 -35.65 17.21 6.20
N LEU A 406 -36.29 18.08 5.40
CA LEU A 406 -37.03 17.68 4.21
C LEU A 406 -36.10 17.16 3.11
N ALA A 407 -34.99 17.85 2.82
CA ALA A 407 -33.99 17.46 1.84
C ALA A 407 -33.38 16.10 2.18
N TYR A 408 -33.03 15.88 3.45
CA TYR A 408 -32.56 14.58 3.95
C TYR A 408 -33.58 13.47 3.69
N GLY A 409 -34.85 13.71 4.05
CA GLY A 409 -35.93 12.76 3.84
C GLY A 409 -36.12 12.40 2.37
N ILE A 410 -36.06 13.40 1.47
CA ILE A 410 -36.23 13.22 0.02
C ILE A 410 -35.08 12.41 -0.57
N VAL A 411 -33.84 12.78 -0.25
CA VAL A 411 -32.65 12.09 -0.76
C VAL A 411 -32.63 10.66 -0.28
N ARG A 412 -32.93 10.42 0.99
CA ARG A 412 -33.03 9.08 1.56
C ARG A 412 -34.12 8.26 0.86
N GLU A 413 -35.28 8.87 0.59
CA GLU A 413 -36.41 8.19 -0.05
C GLU A 413 -36.13 7.84 -1.52
N ILE A 414 -35.59 8.80 -2.29
CA ILE A 414 -35.11 8.59 -3.66
C ILE A 414 -34.06 7.50 -3.66
N TRP A 415 -33.09 7.61 -2.76
CA TRP A 415 -31.97 6.69 -2.76
C TRP A 415 -32.39 5.31 -2.31
N ASN A 416 -33.24 5.14 -1.30
CA ASN A 416 -33.72 3.80 -0.87
C ASN A 416 -34.40 3.01 -2.01
N ARG A 417 -34.90 3.67 -3.06
CA ARG A 417 -35.42 3.00 -4.26
C ARG A 417 -34.32 2.52 -5.21
N GLU A 418 -33.17 3.18 -5.21
CA GLU A 418 -32.02 2.94 -6.10
C GLU A 418 -30.77 2.38 -5.36
N ASN A 419 -30.82 2.27 -4.03
CA ASN A 419 -29.67 2.03 -3.14
C ASN A 419 -29.14 0.61 -3.33
N PRO A 420 -27.83 0.42 -3.47
CA PRO A 420 -27.23 -0.90 -3.35
C PRO A 420 -27.38 -1.52 -1.96
N LEU A 421 -27.67 -0.76 -0.90
CA LEU A 421 -27.71 -1.26 0.48
C LEU A 421 -29.12 -1.60 0.98
N ASP A 422 -29.16 -2.31 2.10
CA ASP A 422 -30.37 -2.75 2.76
C ASP A 422 -31.35 -1.58 3.08
N PRO A 423 -32.60 -1.61 2.59
CA PRO A 423 -33.61 -0.59 2.88
C PRO A 423 -33.97 -0.48 4.38
N VAL A 424 -33.60 -1.48 5.19
CA VAL A 424 -33.79 -1.56 6.64
C VAL A 424 -32.61 -0.92 7.41
N LEU A 425 -31.61 -0.34 6.73
CA LEU A 425 -30.56 0.43 7.42
C LEU A 425 -31.20 1.54 8.27
N PRO A 426 -30.96 1.54 9.59
CA PRO A 426 -31.63 2.47 10.48
C PRO A 426 -31.04 3.87 10.32
N ILE A 427 -31.87 4.90 10.49
CA ILE A 427 -31.48 6.32 10.31
C ILE A 427 -30.24 6.68 11.13
N ASN A 428 -30.03 6.04 12.28
CA ASN A 428 -28.89 6.27 13.17
C ASN A 428 -27.57 5.66 12.68
N ALA A 429 -27.59 4.76 11.70
CA ALA A 429 -26.39 4.22 11.05
C ALA A 429 -25.96 5.05 9.83
N LEU A 430 -26.88 5.84 9.27
CA LEU A 430 -26.64 6.77 8.16
C LEU A 430 -26.08 8.11 8.69
N PRO A 431 -25.47 8.94 7.81
CA PRO A 431 -25.22 10.35 8.13
C PRO A 431 -26.50 11.02 8.64
N ARG A 432 -26.35 11.94 9.59
CA ARG A 432 -27.45 12.73 10.17
C ARG A 432 -27.74 14.00 9.38
N THR A 433 -26.78 14.45 8.58
CA THR A 433 -26.92 15.66 7.75
C THR A 433 -27.20 15.31 6.29
N ALA A 434 -27.98 16.16 5.62
CA ALA A 434 -28.31 16.00 4.20
C ALA A 434 -27.03 16.01 3.34
N ARG A 435 -26.09 16.92 3.65
CA ARG A 435 -24.76 16.99 3.02
C ARG A 435 -23.90 15.76 3.29
N GLY A 436 -23.93 15.22 4.51
CA GLY A 436 -23.21 13.98 4.85
C GLY A 436 -23.77 12.78 4.10
N LEU A 437 -25.09 12.69 3.97
CA LEU A 437 -25.76 11.67 3.17
C LEU A 437 -25.33 11.76 1.71
N ALA A 438 -25.35 12.95 1.12
CA ALA A 438 -24.89 13.18 -0.26
C ALA A 438 -23.44 12.68 -0.49
N ALA A 439 -22.54 13.05 0.42
CA ALA A 439 -21.12 12.71 0.31
C ALA A 439 -20.88 11.20 0.42
N TRP A 440 -21.58 10.54 1.36
CA TRP A 440 -21.50 9.09 1.50
C TRP A 440 -22.06 8.36 0.27
N LEU A 441 -23.18 8.81 -0.28
CA LEU A 441 -23.76 8.22 -1.49
C LEU A 441 -22.83 8.32 -2.71
N ALA A 442 -22.14 9.45 -2.85
CA ALA A 442 -21.11 9.60 -3.87
C ALA A 442 -19.96 8.59 -3.66
N ALA A 443 -19.55 8.36 -2.41
CA ALA A 443 -18.52 7.37 -2.08
C ALA A 443 -18.97 5.92 -2.38
N GLU A 444 -20.21 5.54 -2.03
CA GLU A 444 -20.76 4.21 -2.32
C GLU A 444 -20.85 3.94 -3.83
N ARG A 445 -21.12 4.97 -4.65
CA ARG A 445 -21.09 4.80 -6.12
C ARG A 445 -19.69 4.50 -6.64
N LEU A 446 -18.69 5.23 -6.16
CA LEU A 446 -17.31 5.00 -6.56
C LEU A 446 -16.85 3.60 -6.13
N PHE A 447 -17.24 3.16 -4.93
CA PHE A 447 -17.01 1.80 -4.45
C PHE A 447 -17.70 0.75 -5.35
N ALA A 448 -18.97 0.96 -5.71
CA ALA A 448 -19.70 0.05 -6.60
C ALA A 448 -19.10 -0.02 -8.02
N GLN A 449 -18.37 1.01 -8.45
CA GLN A 449 -17.63 1.05 -9.72
C GLN A 449 -16.20 0.50 -9.61
N ALA A 450 -15.81 0.02 -8.41
CA ALA A 450 -14.44 -0.37 -8.07
C ALA A 450 -13.39 0.73 -8.32
N ARG A 451 -13.76 2.00 -8.14
CA ARG A 451 -12.84 3.15 -8.24
C ARG A 451 -12.18 3.40 -6.89
N TRP A 452 -11.29 2.50 -6.51
CA TRP A 452 -10.82 2.35 -5.13
C TRP A 452 -10.19 3.61 -4.54
N GLY A 453 -9.25 4.25 -5.25
CA GLY A 453 -8.59 5.47 -4.77
C GLY A 453 -9.52 6.68 -4.65
N GLU A 454 -10.53 6.76 -5.50
CA GLU A 454 -11.54 7.82 -5.46
C GLU A 454 -12.56 7.56 -4.36
N ALA A 455 -12.99 6.31 -4.19
CA ALA A 455 -13.87 5.88 -3.10
C ALA A 455 -13.25 6.19 -1.74
N ASP A 456 -11.96 5.90 -1.55
CA ASP A 456 -11.20 6.22 -0.33
C ASP A 456 -11.27 7.72 0.01
N SER A 457 -10.97 8.57 -0.98
CA SER A 457 -11.03 10.02 -0.82
C SER A 457 -12.45 10.53 -0.53
N ALA A 458 -13.45 9.91 -1.16
CA ALA A 458 -14.86 10.26 -0.99
C ALA A 458 -15.38 9.86 0.40
N TYR A 459 -15.04 8.67 0.91
CA TYR A 459 -15.40 8.26 2.27
C TYR A 459 -14.74 9.16 3.33
N ALA A 460 -13.45 9.47 3.19
CA ALA A 460 -12.77 10.41 4.08
C ALA A 460 -13.46 11.80 4.10
N THR A 461 -13.99 12.23 2.94
CA THR A 461 -14.77 13.48 2.84
C THR A 461 -16.13 13.35 3.55
N ALA A 462 -16.82 12.22 3.39
CA ALA A 462 -18.09 11.96 4.07
C ALA A 462 -17.93 11.95 5.60
N GLU A 463 -16.88 11.32 6.11
CA GLU A 463 -16.52 11.30 7.54
C GLU A 463 -16.21 12.69 8.10
N ALA A 464 -15.51 13.52 7.31
CA ALA A 464 -15.20 14.90 7.71
C ALA A 464 -16.44 15.81 7.75
N ILE A 465 -17.45 15.52 6.92
CA ILE A 465 -18.73 16.23 6.92
C ILE A 465 -19.61 15.76 8.06
N ASP A 466 -19.66 14.45 8.32
CA ASP A 466 -20.50 13.84 9.33
C ASP A 466 -19.79 12.70 10.05
N SER A 467 -19.11 13.03 11.16
CA SER A 467 -18.38 12.08 11.99
C SER A 467 -19.29 11.12 12.78
N THR A 468 -20.62 11.27 12.67
CA THR A 468 -21.56 10.32 13.27
C THR A 468 -21.93 9.18 12.33
N CYS A 469 -21.47 9.22 11.07
CA CYS A 469 -21.74 8.18 10.07
C CYS A 469 -20.94 6.90 10.32
N ARG A 470 -21.45 6.03 11.20
CA ARG A 470 -20.82 4.74 11.55
C ARG A 470 -20.65 3.81 10.34
N LEU A 471 -21.62 3.82 9.42
CA LEU A 471 -21.58 3.02 8.21
C LEU A 471 -20.46 3.50 7.25
N CYS A 472 -20.17 4.80 7.21
CA CYS A 472 -19.08 5.37 6.43
C CYS A 472 -17.74 4.81 6.90
N TYR A 473 -17.49 4.78 8.22
CA TYR A 473 -16.24 4.25 8.77
C TYR A 473 -16.04 2.76 8.48
N TRP A 474 -17.11 1.96 8.53
CA TRP A 474 -17.03 0.54 8.16
C TRP A 474 -16.68 0.37 6.66
N ARG A 475 -17.37 1.09 5.78
CA ARG A 475 -17.14 1.04 4.33
C ARG A 475 -15.78 1.59 3.92
N HIS A 476 -15.33 2.66 4.56
CA HIS A 476 -13.99 3.21 4.36
C HIS A 476 -12.92 2.21 4.75
N ARG A 477 -13.09 1.50 5.89
CA ARG A 477 -12.19 0.41 6.29
C ARG A 477 -12.12 -0.66 5.22
N GLU A 478 -13.26 -1.09 4.66
CA GLU A 478 -13.26 -2.08 3.56
C GLU A 478 -12.46 -1.56 2.36
N VAL A 479 -12.68 -0.32 1.92
CA VAL A 479 -11.91 0.29 0.82
C VAL A 479 -10.41 0.36 1.14
N GLN A 480 -10.02 0.68 2.37
CA GLN A 480 -8.61 0.71 2.76
C GLN A 480 -7.97 -0.69 2.71
N GLN A 481 -8.72 -1.75 3.05
CA GLN A 481 -8.26 -3.12 2.90
C GLN A 481 -8.01 -3.47 1.43
N TRP A 482 -8.92 -3.08 0.53
CA TRP A 482 -8.75 -3.25 -0.93
C TRP A 482 -7.50 -2.56 -1.46
N LEU A 483 -7.18 -1.38 -0.94
CA LEU A 483 -5.97 -0.63 -1.28
C LEU A 483 -4.69 -1.19 -0.63
N ALA A 484 -4.75 -2.37 0.00
CA ALA A 484 -3.67 -3.01 0.73
C ALA A 484 -3.02 -2.08 1.78
N ARG A 485 -3.82 -1.21 2.41
CA ARG A 485 -3.36 -0.34 3.51
C ARG A 485 -3.42 -1.11 4.82
N GLU A 486 -2.55 -0.73 5.76
CA GLU A 486 -2.64 -1.27 7.11
C GLU A 486 -4.02 -0.95 7.70
N PRO A 487 -4.68 -1.91 8.39
CA PRO A 487 -5.99 -1.67 8.97
C PRO A 487 -5.93 -0.53 9.97
N ASP A 488 -6.56 0.60 9.66
CA ASP A 488 -6.65 1.71 10.59
C ASP A 488 -7.59 1.33 11.75
N SER A 489 -7.00 1.02 12.90
CA SER A 489 -7.73 0.68 14.12
C SER A 489 -8.58 1.84 14.63
N ALA A 490 -8.28 3.08 14.23
CA ALA A 490 -9.11 4.24 14.54
C ALA A 490 -10.49 4.14 13.87
N LEU A 491 -10.58 3.66 12.63
CA LEU A 491 -11.87 3.50 11.93
C LEU A 491 -12.78 2.50 12.66
N MET A 492 -12.20 1.38 13.13
CA MET A 492 -12.93 0.37 13.93
C MET A 492 -13.56 0.97 15.18
N ALA A 493 -12.84 1.86 15.87
CA ALA A 493 -13.32 2.50 17.10
C ALA A 493 -14.59 3.35 16.88
N HIS A 494 -14.84 3.82 15.67
CA HIS A 494 -16.01 4.63 15.35
C HIS A 494 -17.30 3.83 15.12
N TYR A 495 -17.23 2.55 14.74
CA TYR A 495 -18.43 1.76 14.44
C TYR A 495 -18.61 0.51 15.32
N TYR A 496 -17.52 -0.12 15.76
CA TYR A 496 -17.58 -1.40 16.47
C TYR A 496 -18.24 -1.32 17.87
N PRO A 497 -18.01 -0.27 18.70
CA PRO A 497 -18.75 -0.09 19.96
C PRO A 497 -20.26 0.13 19.75
N HIS A 498 -20.67 0.35 18.50
CA HIS A 498 -22.02 0.72 18.11
C HIS A 498 -22.69 -0.33 17.23
N LEU A 499 -22.18 -1.57 17.21
CA LEU A 499 -22.79 -2.67 16.46
C LEU A 499 -24.29 -2.82 16.75
N GLY A 500 -24.72 -2.61 17.99
CA GLY A 500 -26.15 -2.66 18.38
C GLY A 500 -27.05 -1.64 17.67
N SER A 501 -26.48 -0.65 16.99
CA SER A 501 -27.23 0.31 16.16
C SER A 501 -27.44 -0.14 14.71
N PHE A 502 -26.84 -1.26 14.28
CA PHE A 502 -27.03 -1.81 12.93
C PHE A 502 -28.07 -2.94 12.94
N PRO A 503 -28.72 -3.26 11.79
CA PRO A 503 -29.60 -4.42 11.68
C PRO A 503 -28.87 -5.72 12.01
N THR A 504 -29.60 -6.74 12.48
CA THR A 504 -29.03 -8.04 12.89
C THR A 504 -28.11 -8.65 11.82
N ARG A 505 -28.49 -8.58 10.54
CA ARG A 505 -27.68 -9.12 9.44
C ARG A 505 -26.32 -8.43 9.26
N TYR A 506 -26.25 -7.12 9.50
CA TYR A 506 -24.98 -6.38 9.52
C TYR A 506 -24.17 -6.69 10.77
N GLN A 507 -24.81 -6.84 11.93
CA GLN A 507 -24.10 -7.26 13.15
C GLN A 507 -23.44 -8.63 12.97
N SER A 508 -24.14 -9.59 12.36
CA SER A 508 -23.59 -10.92 12.06
C SER A 508 -22.38 -10.83 11.13
N LEU A 509 -22.50 -10.07 10.03
CA LEU A 509 -21.39 -9.82 9.09
C LEU A 509 -20.17 -9.18 9.78
N MET A 510 -20.39 -8.07 10.50
CA MET A 510 -19.31 -7.32 11.17
C MET A 510 -18.65 -8.09 12.32
N ARG A 511 -19.36 -9.01 12.98
CA ARG A 511 -18.77 -9.91 13.98
C ARG A 511 -17.98 -11.04 13.32
N ALA A 512 -18.47 -11.58 12.21
CA ALA A 512 -17.82 -12.70 11.51
C ALA A 512 -16.39 -12.33 11.11
N VAL A 513 -16.17 -11.13 10.57
CA VAL A 513 -14.84 -10.68 10.12
C VAL A 513 -13.79 -10.56 11.25
N SER A 514 -14.21 -10.56 12.51
CA SER A 514 -13.31 -10.56 13.68
C SER A 514 -12.93 -11.95 14.17
N LEU A 515 -13.52 -13.01 13.62
CA LEU A 515 -13.23 -14.40 14.00
C LEU A 515 -11.97 -14.94 13.31
N PRO A 516 -11.33 -16.00 13.85
CA PRO A 516 -10.33 -16.78 13.11
C PRO A 516 -10.88 -17.33 11.79
N LEU A 517 -10.01 -17.56 10.80
CA LEU A 517 -10.39 -17.84 9.42
C LEU A 517 -11.48 -18.91 9.25
N ARG A 518 -11.35 -20.07 9.91
CA ARG A 518 -12.33 -21.16 9.79
C ARG A 518 -13.70 -20.74 10.35
N ALA A 519 -13.71 -20.24 11.58
CA ALA A 519 -14.92 -19.76 12.24
C ALA A 519 -15.57 -18.58 11.52
N ARG A 520 -14.76 -17.70 10.91
CA ARG A 520 -15.21 -16.59 10.06
C ARG A 520 -15.96 -17.10 8.84
N LEU A 521 -15.38 -18.04 8.08
CA LEU A 521 -16.03 -18.62 6.90
C LEU A 521 -17.32 -19.35 7.25
N ASP A 522 -17.34 -20.09 8.36
CA ASP A 522 -18.55 -20.78 8.83
C ASP A 522 -19.65 -19.77 9.21
N ALA A 523 -19.31 -18.68 9.90
CA ALA A 523 -20.24 -17.61 10.24
C ALA A 523 -20.77 -16.85 9.00
N LEU A 524 -19.92 -16.60 8.01
CA LEU A 524 -20.32 -15.96 6.75
C LEU A 524 -21.23 -16.87 5.92
N ARG A 525 -20.96 -18.18 5.87
CA ARG A 525 -21.84 -19.19 5.25
C ARG A 525 -23.19 -19.29 5.94
N GLN A 526 -23.21 -19.23 7.27
CA GLN A 526 -24.46 -19.20 8.03
C GLN A 526 -25.26 -17.93 7.70
N THR A 527 -24.60 -16.77 7.69
CA THR A 527 -25.20 -15.47 7.37
C THR A 527 -25.83 -15.45 5.97
N THR A 528 -25.15 -15.98 4.96
CA THR A 528 -25.67 -16.05 3.57
C THR A 528 -26.80 -17.06 3.40
N ARG A 529 -26.86 -18.11 4.22
CA ARG A 529 -28.00 -19.06 4.24
C ARG A 529 -29.24 -18.45 4.88
N GLU A 530 -29.06 -17.69 5.96
CA GLU A 530 -30.14 -17.03 6.71
C GLU A 530 -30.72 -15.86 5.92
N TRP A 531 -29.87 -15.03 5.29
CA TRP A 531 -30.27 -13.88 4.48
C TRP A 531 -29.74 -13.99 3.05
N ARG A 532 -30.45 -14.76 2.22
CA ARG A 532 -30.02 -15.05 0.83
C ARG A 532 -29.96 -13.82 -0.07
N ASP A 533 -30.77 -12.80 0.21
CA ASP A 533 -30.83 -11.51 -0.48
C ASP A 533 -29.72 -10.53 -0.04
N PHE A 534 -28.96 -10.86 1.01
CA PHE A 534 -28.00 -9.94 1.61
C PHE A 534 -26.65 -9.99 0.91
N PHE A 535 -26.54 -9.31 -0.23
CA PHE A 535 -25.35 -9.30 -1.07
C PHE A 535 -24.02 -8.92 -0.36
N PRO A 536 -23.95 -8.05 0.69
CA PRO A 536 -22.68 -7.76 1.36
C PRO A 536 -22.09 -8.98 2.04
N ALA A 537 -22.93 -9.88 2.59
CA ALA A 537 -22.45 -11.13 3.16
C ALA A 537 -21.94 -12.09 2.09
N TRP A 538 -22.58 -12.13 0.91
CA TRP A 538 -22.08 -12.89 -0.23
C TRP A 538 -20.74 -12.37 -0.74
N LEU A 539 -20.60 -11.05 -0.87
CA LEU A 539 -19.34 -10.42 -1.26
C LEU A 539 -18.22 -10.76 -0.27
N GLN A 540 -18.47 -10.59 1.03
CA GLN A 540 -17.46 -10.87 2.05
C GLN A 540 -17.11 -12.36 2.14
N LEU A 541 -18.10 -13.25 1.97
CA LEU A 541 -17.85 -14.68 1.88
C LEU A 541 -16.99 -15.02 0.67
N ALA A 542 -17.32 -14.45 -0.50
CA ALA A 542 -16.59 -14.68 -1.74
C ALA A 542 -15.14 -14.20 -1.64
N ASP A 543 -14.93 -13.00 -1.10
CA ASP A 543 -13.61 -12.40 -0.87
C ASP A 543 -12.73 -13.28 0.06
N GLU A 544 -13.28 -13.68 1.21
CA GLU A 544 -12.55 -14.53 2.16
C GLU A 544 -12.27 -15.94 1.58
N LEU A 545 -13.23 -16.52 0.85
CA LEU A 545 -13.02 -17.79 0.16
C LEU A 545 -11.94 -17.68 -0.91
N TYR A 546 -11.91 -16.59 -1.69
CA TYR A 546 -10.94 -16.41 -2.75
C TYR A 546 -9.52 -16.25 -2.23
N HIS A 547 -9.33 -15.35 -1.26
CA HIS A 547 -8.00 -15.05 -0.76
C HIS A 547 -7.47 -16.14 0.18
N ARG A 548 -8.30 -16.63 1.10
CA ARG A 548 -7.84 -17.43 2.26
C ARG A 548 -8.56 -18.77 2.42
N GLY A 549 -9.68 -19.00 1.73
CA GLY A 549 -10.41 -20.28 1.74
C GLY A 549 -9.53 -21.53 1.51
N PRO A 550 -8.60 -21.53 0.53
CA PRO A 550 -7.72 -22.67 0.26
C PRO A 550 -6.84 -23.09 1.42
N LEU A 551 -6.45 -22.17 2.31
CA LEU A 551 -5.63 -22.47 3.49
C LEU A 551 -6.34 -23.44 4.45
N VAL A 552 -7.68 -23.38 4.48
CA VAL A 552 -8.53 -24.26 5.29
C VAL A 552 -9.28 -25.30 4.45
N GLY A 553 -8.87 -25.49 3.18
CA GLY A 553 -9.36 -26.57 2.32
C GLY A 553 -10.69 -26.30 1.61
N TYR A 554 -11.04 -25.02 1.41
CA TYR A 554 -12.08 -24.62 0.46
C TYR A 554 -11.44 -24.26 -0.87
N SER A 555 -12.01 -24.74 -1.98
CA SER A 555 -11.45 -24.46 -3.30
C SER A 555 -11.72 -23.02 -3.75
N ARG A 556 -10.89 -22.51 -4.65
CA ARG A 556 -11.13 -21.21 -5.29
C ARG A 556 -12.44 -21.17 -6.10
N ALA A 557 -12.88 -22.30 -6.66
CA ALA A 557 -14.16 -22.42 -7.36
C ALA A 557 -15.37 -22.09 -6.46
N GLU A 558 -15.31 -22.40 -5.16
CA GLU A 558 -16.38 -22.03 -4.22
C GLU A 558 -16.51 -20.51 -4.05
N ALA A 559 -15.42 -19.75 -4.25
CA ALA A 559 -15.47 -18.30 -4.25
C ALA A 559 -16.16 -17.74 -5.52
N VAL A 560 -15.94 -18.38 -6.68
CA VAL A 560 -16.58 -18.00 -7.95
C VAL A 560 -18.10 -18.04 -7.82
N GLU A 561 -18.66 -19.09 -7.25
CA GLU A 561 -20.11 -19.21 -7.02
C GLU A 561 -20.64 -18.07 -6.15
N ALA A 562 -19.94 -17.71 -5.07
CA ALA A 562 -20.32 -16.63 -4.18
C ALA A 562 -20.21 -15.25 -4.85
N PHE A 563 -19.21 -15.02 -5.70
CA PHE A 563 -19.12 -13.80 -6.51
C PHE A 563 -20.19 -13.73 -7.59
N GLN A 564 -20.53 -14.84 -8.24
CA GLN A 564 -21.65 -14.90 -9.19
C GLN A 564 -22.98 -14.58 -8.51
N MET A 565 -23.20 -15.07 -7.29
CA MET A 565 -24.37 -14.69 -6.48
C MET A 565 -24.36 -13.19 -6.16
N THR A 566 -23.20 -12.64 -5.81
CA THR A 566 -23.04 -11.19 -5.60
C THR A 566 -23.39 -10.39 -6.85
N ALA A 567 -22.88 -10.80 -8.02
CA ALA A 567 -23.18 -10.18 -9.31
C ALA A 567 -24.63 -10.41 -9.77
N HIS A 568 -25.28 -11.49 -9.35
CA HIS A 568 -26.69 -11.75 -9.60
C HIS A 568 -27.59 -10.80 -8.79
N LEU A 569 -27.32 -10.68 -7.49
CA LEU A 569 -28.05 -9.78 -6.59
C LEU A 569 -27.76 -8.31 -6.91
N ARG A 570 -26.53 -8.01 -7.34
CA ARG A 570 -26.12 -6.68 -7.79
C ARG A 570 -25.36 -6.76 -9.12
N PRO A 571 -26.08 -6.70 -10.25
CA PRO A 571 -25.44 -6.61 -11.55
C PRO A 571 -24.58 -5.34 -11.66
N ALA A 572 -23.52 -5.39 -12.47
CA ALA A 572 -22.61 -4.27 -12.67
C ALA A 572 -21.88 -3.79 -11.39
N PHE A 573 -21.70 -4.68 -10.40
CA PHE A 573 -20.93 -4.39 -9.19
C PHE A 573 -19.43 -4.67 -9.41
N GLY A 574 -18.66 -3.60 -9.59
CA GLY A 574 -17.23 -3.62 -9.93
C GLY A 574 -16.40 -4.59 -9.09
N PRO A 575 -16.46 -4.57 -7.74
CA PRO A 575 -15.64 -5.45 -6.92
C PRO A 575 -15.87 -6.94 -7.22
N ALA A 576 -17.11 -7.36 -7.44
CA ALA A 576 -17.41 -8.73 -7.82
C ALA A 576 -16.93 -9.06 -9.24
N LEU A 577 -17.06 -8.12 -10.19
CA LEU A 577 -16.60 -8.32 -11.57
C LEU A 577 -15.07 -8.38 -11.69
N GLU A 578 -14.33 -7.59 -10.91
CA GLU A 578 -12.87 -7.67 -10.80
C GLU A 578 -12.44 -9.06 -10.33
N HIS A 579 -13.07 -9.58 -9.28
CA HIS A 579 -12.75 -10.90 -8.74
C HIS A 579 -13.20 -12.03 -9.65
N LEU A 580 -14.35 -11.92 -10.30
CA LEU A 580 -14.78 -12.90 -11.29
C LEU A 580 -13.80 -12.96 -12.46
N THR A 581 -13.34 -11.80 -12.96
CA THR A 581 -12.32 -11.76 -14.02
C THR A 581 -11.06 -12.51 -13.57
N TRP A 582 -10.61 -12.28 -12.34
CA TRP A 582 -9.41 -12.90 -11.79
C TRP A 582 -9.60 -14.41 -11.56
N ALA A 583 -10.61 -14.79 -10.78
CA ALA A 583 -10.86 -16.15 -10.37
C ALA A 583 -11.22 -17.06 -11.57
N LEU A 584 -12.08 -16.61 -12.48
CA LEU A 584 -12.44 -17.39 -13.67
C LEU A 584 -11.24 -17.57 -14.61
N THR A 585 -10.38 -16.56 -14.75
CA THR A 585 -9.12 -16.71 -15.48
C THR A 585 -8.29 -17.83 -14.87
N ALA A 586 -8.15 -17.82 -13.55
CA ALA A 586 -7.32 -18.78 -12.84
C ALA A 586 -7.91 -20.21 -12.84
N GLU A 587 -9.24 -20.35 -12.88
CA GLU A 587 -9.96 -21.62 -13.06
C GLU A 587 -9.96 -22.10 -14.52
N GLY A 588 -9.46 -21.29 -15.47
CA GLY A 588 -9.40 -21.65 -16.88
C GLY A 588 -10.68 -21.39 -17.68
N ASP A 589 -11.68 -20.72 -17.10
CA ASP A 589 -12.91 -20.31 -17.80
C ASP A 589 -12.69 -18.98 -18.55
N SER A 590 -12.14 -19.10 -19.76
CA SER A 590 -11.85 -17.95 -20.62
C SER A 590 -13.10 -17.16 -21.02
N ALA A 591 -14.23 -17.84 -21.22
CA ALA A 591 -15.48 -17.21 -21.67
C ALA A 591 -16.13 -16.41 -20.52
N GLY A 592 -16.23 -17.03 -19.34
CA GLY A 592 -16.72 -16.37 -18.14
C GLY A 592 -15.84 -15.19 -17.73
N ALA A 593 -14.51 -15.37 -17.74
CA ALA A 593 -13.56 -14.28 -17.43
C ALA A 593 -13.71 -13.10 -18.40
N ARG A 594 -13.84 -13.36 -19.71
CA ARG A 594 -14.05 -12.31 -20.72
C ARG A 594 -15.39 -11.60 -20.51
N ALA A 595 -16.45 -12.34 -20.19
CA ALA A 595 -17.77 -11.76 -19.93
C ALA A 595 -17.77 -10.85 -18.69
N ALA A 596 -17.09 -11.26 -17.61
CA ALA A 596 -16.90 -10.45 -16.41
C ALA A 596 -16.08 -9.19 -16.73
N TRP A 597 -14.98 -9.33 -17.48
CA TRP A 597 -14.13 -8.22 -17.91
C TRP A 597 -14.89 -7.19 -18.76
N SER A 598 -15.68 -7.64 -19.76
CA SER A 598 -16.46 -6.72 -20.59
C SER A 598 -17.51 -5.94 -19.79
N GLN A 599 -18.10 -6.55 -18.76
CA GLN A 599 -19.00 -5.83 -17.85
C GLN A 599 -18.25 -4.83 -16.97
N LEU A 600 -17.03 -5.16 -16.53
CA LEU A 600 -16.17 -4.26 -15.78
C LEU A 600 -15.74 -3.04 -16.62
N GLU A 601 -15.35 -3.24 -17.88
CA GLU A 601 -15.02 -2.15 -18.81
C GLU A 601 -16.23 -1.24 -19.07
N ALA A 602 -17.44 -1.79 -19.12
CA ALA A 602 -18.67 -1.02 -19.27
C ALA A 602 -18.95 -0.06 -18.09
N LEU A 603 -18.29 -0.23 -16.93
CA LEU A 603 -18.38 0.71 -15.81
C LEU A 603 -17.63 2.03 -16.06
N GLY A 604 -16.83 2.11 -17.13
CA GLY A 604 -16.05 3.27 -17.52
C GLY A 604 -14.58 3.19 -17.09
N ASP A 605 -13.78 4.11 -17.61
CA ASP A 605 -12.34 4.15 -17.38
C ASP A 605 -12.02 4.74 -15.99
N PRO A 606 -11.17 4.07 -15.19
CA PRO A 606 -10.77 4.59 -13.91
C PRO A 606 -9.79 5.74 -14.10
N SER A 607 -9.83 6.71 -13.18
CA SER A 607 -8.87 7.82 -13.15
C SER A 607 -7.83 7.67 -12.04
N ASP A 608 -8.06 6.77 -11.08
CA ASP A 608 -7.14 6.56 -9.97
C ASP A 608 -6.03 5.54 -10.32
N PRO A 609 -4.77 5.80 -9.92
CA PRO A 609 -3.64 4.95 -10.31
C PRO A 609 -3.74 3.49 -9.86
N PHE A 610 -4.38 3.21 -8.73
CA PHE A 610 -4.49 1.84 -8.21
C PHE A 610 -5.42 1.01 -9.10
N THR A 611 -6.62 1.51 -9.38
CA THR A 611 -7.59 0.80 -10.22
C THR A 611 -7.08 0.63 -11.65
N VAL A 612 -6.37 1.63 -12.20
CA VAL A 612 -5.70 1.50 -13.51
C VAL A 612 -4.71 0.33 -13.48
N ALA A 613 -3.83 0.27 -12.48
CA ALA A 613 -2.83 -0.79 -12.37
C ALA A 613 -3.46 -2.18 -12.14
N LEU A 614 -4.53 -2.26 -11.33
CA LEU A 614 -5.26 -3.51 -11.09
C LEU A 614 -5.90 -4.02 -12.39
N ARG A 615 -6.56 -3.15 -13.16
CA ARG A 615 -7.15 -3.54 -14.45
C ARG A 615 -6.09 -3.97 -15.47
N ALA A 616 -4.94 -3.31 -15.48
CA ALA A 616 -3.79 -3.70 -16.30
C ALA A 616 -3.27 -5.10 -15.91
N LEU A 617 -3.21 -5.41 -14.60
CA LEU A 617 -2.85 -6.72 -14.07
C LEU A 617 -3.88 -7.79 -14.48
N LEU A 618 -5.18 -7.52 -14.35
CA LEU A 618 -6.25 -8.45 -14.76
C LEU A 618 -6.14 -8.77 -16.27
N ARG A 619 -5.93 -7.76 -17.11
CA ARG A 619 -5.73 -7.93 -18.55
C ARG A 619 -4.47 -8.75 -18.85
N SER A 620 -3.37 -8.46 -18.16
CA SER A 620 -2.10 -9.19 -18.32
C SER A 620 -2.23 -10.65 -17.87
N GLY A 621 -2.92 -10.92 -16.76
CA GLY A 621 -3.20 -12.27 -16.27
C GLY A 621 -4.08 -13.07 -17.22
N TYR A 622 -5.17 -12.48 -17.72
CA TYR A 622 -6.01 -13.09 -18.75
C TYR A 622 -5.23 -13.42 -20.01
N ALA A 623 -4.45 -12.46 -20.52
CA ALA A 623 -3.61 -12.66 -21.69
C ALA A 623 -2.63 -13.82 -21.45
N SER A 624 -1.90 -13.78 -20.34
CA SER A 624 -0.89 -14.78 -19.97
C SER A 624 -1.46 -16.20 -19.85
N ARG A 625 -2.75 -16.33 -19.50
CA ARG A 625 -3.39 -17.63 -19.32
C ARG A 625 -3.93 -18.24 -20.62
N PHE A 626 -4.39 -17.41 -21.55
CA PHE A 626 -5.21 -17.86 -22.69
C PHE A 626 -4.71 -17.45 -24.07
N LEU A 627 -3.79 -16.50 -24.18
CA LEU A 627 -3.27 -16.01 -25.47
C LEU A 627 -1.89 -16.61 -25.77
N ASP A 628 -1.46 -16.50 -27.03
CA ASP A 628 -0.12 -16.91 -27.44
C ASP A 628 0.97 -15.95 -26.92
N SER A 629 2.23 -16.40 -26.95
CA SER A 629 3.35 -15.64 -26.39
C SER A 629 3.57 -14.26 -27.04
N VAL A 630 3.24 -14.09 -28.32
CA VAL A 630 3.42 -12.79 -29.00
C VAL A 630 2.38 -11.79 -28.52
N ALA A 631 1.13 -12.23 -28.40
CA ALA A 631 0.05 -11.43 -27.85
C ALA A 631 0.27 -11.09 -26.37
N VAL A 632 0.73 -12.06 -25.57
CA VAL A 632 1.07 -11.85 -24.15
C VAL A 632 2.13 -10.77 -24.02
N HIS A 633 3.23 -10.88 -24.77
CA HIS A 633 4.30 -9.89 -24.78
C HIS A 633 3.79 -8.47 -25.06
N GLY A 634 2.98 -8.34 -26.12
CA GLY A 634 2.41 -7.06 -26.53
C GLY A 634 1.49 -6.45 -25.46
N VAL A 635 0.67 -7.26 -24.80
CA VAL A 635 -0.21 -6.81 -23.70
C VAL A 635 0.61 -6.36 -22.51
N ILE A 636 1.61 -7.15 -22.08
CA ILE A 636 2.46 -6.82 -20.93
C ILE A 636 3.25 -5.53 -21.20
N VAL A 637 3.91 -5.41 -22.35
CA VAL A 637 4.68 -4.22 -22.71
C VAL A 637 3.76 -3.00 -22.86
N GLY A 638 2.59 -3.17 -23.47
CA GLY A 638 1.59 -2.12 -23.61
C GLY A 638 1.10 -1.60 -22.26
N ALA A 639 0.79 -2.50 -21.32
CA ALA A 639 0.39 -2.17 -19.96
C ALA A 639 1.50 -1.39 -19.23
N LEU A 640 2.76 -1.82 -19.36
CA LEU A 640 3.92 -1.14 -18.77
C LEU A 640 4.16 0.27 -19.34
N ALA A 641 3.86 0.48 -20.63
CA ALA A 641 4.11 1.73 -21.34
C ALA A 641 2.98 2.75 -21.23
N SER A 642 1.71 2.32 -21.27
CA SER A 642 0.55 3.20 -21.50
C SER A 642 -0.36 3.41 -20.28
N GLU A 643 -0.41 2.46 -19.33
CA GLU A 643 -1.40 2.46 -18.23
C GLU A 643 -0.80 2.86 -16.88
N GLY A 644 0.19 3.76 -16.88
CA GLY A 644 0.67 4.37 -15.62
C GLY A 644 1.31 3.40 -14.63
N ILE A 645 1.66 2.19 -15.06
CA ILE A 645 2.35 1.20 -14.23
C ILE A 645 3.70 1.76 -13.70
N GLN A 646 4.35 2.67 -14.43
CA GLN A 646 5.55 3.40 -13.97
C GLN A 646 5.29 4.32 -12.74
N GLN A 647 4.04 4.67 -12.46
CA GLN A 647 3.65 5.54 -11.34
C GLN A 647 3.18 4.75 -10.12
N PHE A 648 3.10 3.42 -10.22
CA PHE A 648 2.67 2.57 -9.12
C PHE A 648 3.88 2.15 -8.25
N PRO A 649 3.91 2.51 -6.96
CA PRO A 649 4.99 2.09 -6.06
C PRO A 649 5.15 0.57 -5.93
N GLY A 650 4.10 -0.19 -6.27
CA GLY A 650 4.07 -1.65 -6.29
C GLY A 650 4.30 -2.27 -7.65
N LEU A 651 4.87 -1.56 -8.64
CA LEU A 651 5.17 -2.14 -9.95
C LEU A 651 5.92 -3.47 -9.80
N ALA A 652 6.91 -3.50 -8.92
CA ALA A 652 7.65 -4.70 -8.55
C ALA A 652 6.75 -5.91 -8.22
N ALA A 653 5.55 -5.72 -7.68
CA ALA A 653 4.62 -6.79 -7.33
C ALA A 653 3.90 -7.40 -8.54
N GLY A 654 3.76 -6.66 -9.65
CA GLY A 654 3.03 -7.10 -10.85
C GLY A 654 3.44 -8.49 -11.34
N PRO A 655 4.73 -8.74 -11.67
CA PRO A 655 5.19 -10.05 -12.13
C PRO A 655 4.88 -11.19 -11.16
N ARG A 656 4.91 -10.92 -9.85
CA ARG A 656 4.65 -11.93 -8.81
C ARG A 656 3.17 -12.31 -8.73
N TYR A 657 2.27 -11.35 -8.91
CA TYR A 657 0.83 -11.62 -8.92
C TYR A 657 0.36 -12.40 -10.15
N ILE A 658 1.10 -12.42 -11.27
CA ILE A 658 0.67 -13.19 -12.47
C ILE A 658 0.46 -14.67 -12.15
N ALA A 659 1.21 -15.23 -11.19
CA ALA A 659 1.07 -16.62 -10.76
C ALA A 659 -0.34 -16.94 -10.18
N THR A 660 -1.02 -15.96 -9.59
CA THR A 660 -2.38 -16.14 -9.02
C THR A 660 -3.45 -16.40 -10.08
N PHE A 661 -3.18 -16.03 -11.34
CA PHE A 661 -4.03 -16.32 -12.50
C PHE A 661 -3.78 -17.73 -13.07
N ASP A 662 -3.01 -18.57 -12.35
CA ASP A 662 -2.53 -19.87 -12.85
C ASP A 662 -1.74 -19.75 -14.17
N ALA A 663 -1.01 -18.65 -14.33
CA ALA A 663 -0.28 -18.30 -15.54
C ALA A 663 1.24 -18.19 -15.29
N PRO A 664 1.93 -19.27 -14.86
CA PRO A 664 3.35 -19.20 -14.51
C PRO A 664 4.24 -18.81 -15.70
N THR A 665 3.82 -19.06 -16.94
CA THR A 665 4.51 -18.57 -18.15
C THR A 665 4.53 -17.05 -18.22
N GLY A 666 3.42 -16.38 -17.92
CA GLY A 666 3.37 -14.92 -17.86
C GLY A 666 4.17 -14.35 -16.70
N ALA A 667 4.25 -15.07 -15.57
CA ALA A 667 5.11 -14.68 -14.46
C ALA A 667 6.60 -14.73 -14.84
N VAL A 668 7.00 -15.73 -15.63
CA VAL A 668 8.36 -15.81 -16.22
C VAL A 668 8.58 -14.68 -17.22
N GLU A 669 7.66 -14.45 -18.14
CA GLU A 669 7.83 -13.44 -19.18
C GLU A 669 7.91 -12.02 -18.62
N MET A 670 6.95 -11.65 -17.76
CA MET A 670 6.97 -10.36 -17.08
C MET A 670 8.17 -10.26 -16.12
N GLY A 671 8.55 -11.37 -15.49
CA GLY A 671 9.70 -11.47 -14.60
C GLY A 671 11.02 -11.22 -15.31
N ASP A 672 11.23 -11.83 -16.48
CA ASP A 672 12.44 -11.65 -17.29
C ASP A 672 12.56 -10.20 -17.82
N LEU A 673 11.44 -9.59 -18.22
CA LEU A 673 11.39 -8.16 -18.56
C LEU A 673 11.87 -7.28 -17.40
N PHE A 674 11.47 -7.62 -16.18
CA PHE A 674 11.84 -6.85 -14.99
C PHE A 674 13.27 -7.15 -14.55
N ALA A 675 13.72 -8.38 -14.68
CA ALA A 675 15.09 -8.80 -14.41
C ALA A 675 16.12 -8.05 -15.28
N ALA A 676 15.71 -7.59 -16.46
CA ALA A 676 16.51 -6.74 -17.35
C ALA A 676 16.52 -5.25 -16.94
N SER A 677 15.68 -4.83 -15.98
CA SER A 677 15.62 -3.46 -15.51
C SER A 677 16.91 -3.03 -14.80
N PRO A 678 17.39 -1.79 -14.99
CA PRO A 678 18.50 -1.24 -14.20
C PRO A 678 18.09 -0.92 -12.75
N ASP A 679 16.78 -0.83 -12.46
CA ASP A 679 16.29 -0.65 -11.09
C ASP A 679 16.41 -1.98 -10.32
N ARG A 680 17.17 -1.98 -9.22
CA ARG A 680 17.43 -3.19 -8.43
C ARG A 680 16.18 -3.79 -7.79
N VAL A 681 15.18 -2.98 -7.43
CA VAL A 681 13.94 -3.48 -6.83
C VAL A 681 13.11 -4.21 -7.90
N LEU A 682 13.00 -3.62 -9.09
CA LEU A 682 12.32 -4.26 -10.22
C LEU A 682 13.06 -5.52 -10.66
N GLN A 683 14.38 -5.43 -10.82
CA GLN A 683 15.22 -6.57 -11.18
C GLN A 683 15.07 -7.73 -10.21
N ARG A 684 15.18 -7.46 -8.90
CA ARG A 684 15.01 -8.50 -7.87
C ARG A 684 13.62 -9.13 -7.93
N SER A 685 12.58 -8.30 -8.01
CA SER A 685 11.21 -8.82 -8.05
C SER A 685 10.94 -9.63 -9.32
N GLY A 686 11.51 -9.21 -10.45
CA GLY A 686 11.45 -9.94 -11.72
C GLY A 686 12.15 -11.30 -11.64
N LEU A 687 13.36 -11.34 -11.06
CA LEU A 687 14.10 -12.59 -10.84
C LEU A 687 13.35 -13.56 -9.91
N ILE A 688 12.74 -13.05 -8.83
CA ILE A 688 11.91 -13.88 -7.93
C ILE A 688 10.70 -14.44 -8.68
N ALA A 689 9.96 -13.59 -9.41
CA ALA A 689 8.79 -14.03 -10.17
C ALA A 689 9.15 -15.07 -11.23
N ALA A 690 10.25 -14.85 -11.95
CA ALA A 690 10.72 -15.77 -12.98
C ALA A 690 11.19 -17.10 -12.39
N ALA A 691 11.94 -17.07 -11.29
CA ALA A 691 12.36 -18.29 -10.58
C ALA A 691 11.14 -19.10 -10.10
N MET A 692 10.16 -18.46 -9.45
CA MET A 692 8.96 -19.12 -8.94
C MET A 692 8.05 -19.65 -10.07
N GLY A 693 7.92 -18.89 -11.17
CA GLY A 693 7.24 -19.36 -12.38
C GLY A 693 7.92 -20.58 -12.99
N ARG A 694 9.26 -20.59 -13.08
CA ARG A 694 10.06 -21.73 -13.55
C ARG A 694 9.93 -22.94 -12.64
N VAL A 695 9.84 -22.77 -11.32
CA VAL A 695 9.51 -23.87 -10.38
C VAL A 695 8.15 -24.48 -10.70
N SER A 696 7.12 -23.65 -10.92
CA SER A 696 5.77 -24.12 -11.28
C SER A 696 5.74 -24.89 -12.60
N LEU A 697 6.56 -24.48 -13.58
CA LEU A 697 6.74 -25.12 -14.88
C LEU A 697 7.67 -26.35 -14.87
N GLY A 698 8.28 -26.68 -13.73
CA GLY A 698 9.24 -27.79 -13.63
C GLY A 698 10.57 -27.53 -14.34
N GLN A 699 10.95 -26.26 -14.52
CA GLN A 699 12.19 -25.80 -15.16
C GLN A 699 13.24 -25.43 -14.08
N LEU A 700 13.62 -26.40 -13.26
CA LEU A 700 14.43 -26.16 -12.06
C LEU A 700 15.85 -25.69 -12.38
N ALA A 701 16.45 -26.15 -13.47
CA ALA A 701 17.77 -25.67 -13.88
C ALA A 701 17.76 -24.15 -14.15
N ALA A 702 16.71 -23.65 -14.82
CA ALA A 702 16.54 -22.23 -15.09
C ALA A 702 16.19 -21.46 -13.80
N ALA A 703 15.30 -22.02 -12.96
CA ALA A 703 14.96 -21.41 -11.68
C ALA A 703 16.20 -21.19 -10.80
N ARG A 704 17.08 -22.19 -10.67
CA ARG A 704 18.36 -22.07 -9.95
C ARG A 704 19.24 -20.98 -10.53
N ALA A 705 19.31 -20.85 -11.86
CA ALA A 705 20.09 -19.80 -12.50
C ALA A 705 19.58 -18.39 -12.13
N ASP A 706 18.26 -18.19 -12.03
CA ASP A 706 17.70 -16.90 -11.58
C ASP A 706 17.96 -16.64 -10.10
N LEU A 707 17.78 -17.65 -9.24
CA LEU A 707 18.08 -17.53 -7.82
C LEU A 707 19.56 -17.25 -7.59
N GLY A 708 20.45 -17.88 -8.35
CA GLY A 708 21.89 -17.65 -8.30
C GLY A 708 22.31 -16.22 -8.71
N ARG A 709 21.42 -15.45 -9.36
CA ARG A 709 21.63 -14.02 -9.67
C ARG A 709 21.20 -13.09 -8.52
N LEU A 710 20.46 -13.60 -7.52
CA LEU A 710 20.04 -12.86 -6.32
C LEU A 710 21.13 -12.88 -5.24
N ARG A 711 22.28 -12.25 -5.51
CA ARG A 711 23.45 -12.21 -4.58
C ARG A 711 23.65 -10.88 -3.86
N ASP A 712 22.63 -10.03 -3.86
CA ASP A 712 22.70 -8.73 -3.17
C ASP A 712 22.36 -8.82 -1.69
N ARG A 713 21.81 -9.96 -1.24
CA ARG A 713 21.37 -10.18 0.14
C ARG A 713 21.56 -11.64 0.61
N PRO A 714 22.08 -11.84 1.82
CA PRO A 714 22.23 -13.17 2.40
C PRO A 714 20.92 -13.99 2.46
N GLU A 715 19.76 -13.37 2.70
CA GLU A 715 18.48 -14.10 2.79
C GLU A 715 18.04 -14.72 1.47
N LEU A 716 18.46 -14.15 0.34
CA LEU A 716 18.14 -14.65 -0.99
C LEU A 716 19.14 -15.70 -1.45
N GLU A 717 20.41 -15.58 -1.02
CA GLU A 717 21.44 -16.58 -1.29
C GLU A 717 21.10 -17.96 -0.67
N LEU A 718 20.36 -17.97 0.45
CA LEU A 718 19.92 -19.21 1.09
C LEU A 718 18.75 -19.90 0.35
N MET A 719 18.04 -19.18 -0.52
CA MET A 719 16.80 -19.69 -1.11
C MET A 719 17.01 -20.83 -2.12
N GLU A 720 18.11 -20.81 -2.88
CA GLU A 720 18.45 -21.91 -3.80
C GLU A 720 18.72 -23.23 -3.03
N PRO A 721 19.60 -23.26 -2.00
CA PRO A 721 19.76 -24.45 -1.15
C PRO A 721 18.48 -24.91 -0.44
N GLU A 722 17.63 -23.97 -0.01
CA GLU A 722 16.34 -24.30 0.61
C GLU A 722 15.41 -25.00 -0.39
N LEU A 723 15.26 -24.45 -1.60
CA LEU A 723 14.48 -25.04 -2.67
C LEU A 723 14.92 -26.48 -2.95
N ASP A 724 16.22 -26.71 -3.13
CA ASP A 724 16.76 -28.05 -3.39
C ASP A 724 16.50 -29.01 -2.21
N GLY A 725 16.72 -28.55 -0.98
CA GLY A 725 16.45 -29.35 0.22
C GLY A 725 14.98 -29.76 0.33
N ILE A 726 14.06 -28.87 -0.04
CA ILE A 726 12.62 -29.11 0.00
C ILE A 726 12.18 -30.06 -1.11
N LEU A 727 12.69 -29.90 -2.33
CA LEU A 727 12.39 -30.82 -3.43
C LEU A 727 12.81 -32.25 -3.11
N LEU A 728 13.95 -32.45 -2.43
CA LEU A 728 14.38 -33.75 -1.92
C LEU A 728 13.48 -34.25 -0.77
N LEU A 729 13.18 -33.38 0.22
CA LEU A 729 12.31 -33.69 1.35
C LEU A 729 10.93 -34.19 0.90
N LEU A 730 10.35 -33.53 -0.10
CA LEU A 730 9.01 -33.83 -0.62
C LEU A 730 9.01 -34.93 -1.71
N GLY A 731 10.19 -35.45 -2.09
CA GLY A 731 10.35 -36.53 -3.05
C GLY A 731 10.06 -36.13 -4.50
N PHE A 732 10.29 -34.86 -4.84
CA PHE A 732 10.13 -34.34 -6.20
C PHE A 732 11.40 -34.44 -7.04
N GLU A 733 12.57 -34.53 -6.41
CA GLU A 733 13.82 -34.94 -7.05
C GLU A 733 14.27 -36.32 -6.54
N ALA A 734 15.04 -37.03 -7.36
CA ALA A 734 15.50 -38.37 -7.04
C ALA A 734 16.48 -38.33 -5.87
N ARG A 735 16.34 -39.29 -4.95
CA ARG A 735 17.27 -39.49 -3.83
C ARG A 735 18.64 -40.03 -4.29
N ASP A 736 18.71 -40.53 -5.52
CA ASP A 736 19.83 -41.31 -6.04
C ASP A 736 21.04 -40.46 -6.48
N ASP A 737 20.94 -39.11 -6.46
CA ASP A 737 22.16 -38.29 -6.39
C ASP A 737 22.70 -38.38 -4.96
N ALA A 738 23.48 -39.44 -4.70
CA ALA A 738 24.07 -39.75 -3.41
C ALA A 738 24.91 -38.59 -2.81
N GLY A 739 25.24 -37.55 -3.60
CA GLY A 739 25.91 -36.35 -3.14
C GLY A 739 25.03 -35.12 -2.90
N ALA A 740 23.77 -35.08 -3.36
CA ALA A 740 22.94 -33.87 -3.28
C ALA A 740 22.64 -33.45 -1.85
N TRP A 741 22.06 -34.35 -1.05
CA TRP A 741 21.70 -34.05 0.33
C TRP A 741 22.92 -33.69 1.20
N PRO A 742 24.05 -34.43 1.18
CA PRO A 742 25.25 -34.02 1.91
C PRO A 742 25.75 -32.61 1.58
N ARG A 743 25.72 -32.20 0.30
CA ARG A 743 26.11 -30.84 -0.13
C ARG A 743 25.16 -29.78 0.45
N ILE A 744 23.85 -29.98 0.31
CA ILE A 744 22.83 -29.04 0.82
C ILE A 744 22.89 -28.96 2.35
N ALA A 745 22.96 -30.11 3.02
CA ALA A 745 23.06 -30.20 4.47
C ALA A 745 24.31 -29.48 5.01
N HIS A 746 25.43 -29.54 4.28
CA HIS A 746 26.64 -28.79 4.63
C HIS A 746 26.42 -27.27 4.56
N ILE A 747 25.75 -26.77 3.52
CA ILE A 747 25.43 -25.34 3.38
C ILE A 747 24.49 -24.90 4.51
N LEU A 748 23.39 -25.64 4.73
CA LEU A 748 22.43 -25.32 5.79
C LEU A 748 23.07 -25.37 7.19
N ALA A 749 23.93 -26.36 7.45
CA ALA A 749 24.66 -26.47 8.72
C ALA A 749 25.59 -25.28 8.94
N ARG A 750 26.33 -24.87 7.89
CA ARG A 750 27.21 -23.70 7.94
C ARG A 750 26.42 -22.44 8.32
N GLU A 751 25.27 -22.21 7.69
CA GLU A 751 24.43 -21.04 8.02
C GLU A 751 23.81 -21.15 9.40
N ALA A 752 23.34 -22.33 9.82
CA ALA A 752 22.76 -22.53 11.14
C ALA A 752 23.77 -22.34 12.29
N ASP A 753 25.03 -22.77 12.10
CA ASP A 753 26.07 -22.74 13.13
C ASP A 753 26.85 -21.40 13.17
N SER A 754 26.78 -20.60 12.10
CA SER A 754 27.54 -19.37 11.96
C SER A 754 27.06 -18.26 12.91
N PRO A 755 27.90 -17.73 13.82
CA PRO A 755 27.51 -16.63 14.71
C PRO A 755 27.21 -15.32 13.98
N SER A 756 27.81 -15.11 12.80
CA SER A 756 27.60 -13.93 11.96
C SER A 756 26.30 -14.00 11.14
N THR A 757 25.69 -15.17 11.01
CA THR A 757 24.42 -15.34 10.30
C THR A 757 23.25 -14.82 11.17
N PRO A 758 22.34 -13.98 10.64
CA PRO A 758 21.20 -13.45 11.41
C PRO A 758 20.36 -14.55 12.05
N ALA A 759 19.87 -14.31 13.28
CA ALA A 759 19.16 -15.33 14.05
C ALA A 759 17.95 -15.94 13.33
N GLY A 760 17.20 -15.15 12.55
CA GLY A 760 16.09 -15.63 11.72
C GLY A 760 16.55 -16.60 10.64
N MET A 761 17.65 -16.30 9.95
CA MET A 761 18.24 -17.17 8.92
C MET A 761 18.83 -18.45 9.52
N ARG A 762 19.48 -18.37 10.68
CA ARG A 762 19.93 -19.59 11.39
C ARG A 762 18.78 -20.51 11.72
N ARG A 763 17.64 -19.95 12.15
CA ARG A 763 16.41 -20.72 12.41
C ARG A 763 15.85 -21.33 11.12
N ARG A 764 15.81 -20.57 10.01
CA ARG A 764 15.44 -21.06 8.67
C ARG A 764 16.28 -22.25 8.23
N ALA A 765 17.60 -22.14 8.31
CA ALA A 765 18.48 -23.25 7.99
C ALA A 765 18.28 -24.44 8.95
N ALA A 766 18.13 -24.19 10.26
CA ALA A 766 17.99 -25.22 11.29
C ALA A 766 16.72 -26.08 11.16
N TRP A 767 15.55 -25.50 10.83
CA TRP A 767 14.31 -26.27 10.75
C TRP A 767 14.31 -27.19 9.53
N LEU A 768 14.71 -26.68 8.35
CA LEU A 768 14.80 -27.49 7.14
C LEU A 768 15.84 -28.59 7.32
N LEU A 769 17.01 -28.27 7.86
CA LEU A 769 18.06 -29.25 8.17
C LEU A 769 17.55 -30.34 9.13
N THR A 770 16.79 -29.96 10.17
CA THR A 770 16.21 -30.92 11.13
C THR A 770 15.21 -31.85 10.45
N LEU A 771 14.26 -31.28 9.71
CA LEU A 771 13.17 -32.03 9.07
C LEU A 771 13.70 -32.95 7.95
N ALA A 772 14.58 -32.43 7.09
CA ALA A 772 15.18 -33.18 6.00
C ALA A 772 16.17 -34.24 6.50
N SER A 773 17.01 -33.98 7.52
CA SER A 773 17.89 -35.02 8.11
C SER A 773 17.09 -36.20 8.67
N ARG A 774 15.94 -35.92 9.30
CA ARG A 774 15.03 -36.98 9.77
C ARG A 774 14.52 -37.84 8.61
N LYS A 775 14.09 -37.23 7.50
CA LYS A 775 13.46 -37.94 6.36
C LYS A 775 14.46 -38.60 5.40
N LEU A 776 15.62 -37.97 5.16
CA LEU A 776 16.63 -38.39 4.19
C LEU A 776 17.82 -39.14 4.82
N GLY A 777 17.93 -39.15 6.15
CA GLY A 777 19.11 -39.64 6.86
C GLY A 777 20.18 -38.56 6.98
N GLY A 778 20.82 -38.43 8.15
CA GLY A 778 21.77 -37.35 8.42
C GLY A 778 22.28 -37.33 9.86
N ALA A 779 23.17 -36.39 10.17
CA ALA A 779 23.81 -36.23 11.48
C ALA A 779 22.84 -35.86 12.61
N ASP A 780 23.33 -35.84 13.86
CA ASP A 780 22.56 -35.43 15.03
C ASP A 780 22.03 -33.99 14.90
N THR A 781 20.70 -33.85 15.03
CA THR A 781 19.97 -32.58 14.91
C THR A 781 19.61 -31.95 16.26
N ALA A 782 20.01 -32.57 17.39
CA ALA A 782 19.68 -32.07 18.73
C ALA A 782 20.16 -30.64 18.98
N ARG A 783 21.30 -30.24 18.38
CA ARG A 783 21.78 -28.85 18.47
C ARG A 783 20.89 -27.85 17.73
N TYR A 784 20.34 -28.22 16.59
CA TYR A 784 19.48 -27.35 15.78
C TYR A 784 18.09 -27.18 16.38
N GLN A 785 17.57 -28.22 17.05
CA GLN A 785 16.30 -28.12 17.81
C GLN A 785 16.35 -27.02 18.88
N ARG A 786 17.52 -26.80 19.52
CA ARG A 786 17.71 -25.70 20.48
C ARG A 786 17.63 -24.31 19.84
N LEU A 787 18.06 -24.16 18.59
CA LEU A 787 17.94 -22.89 17.85
C LEU A 787 16.48 -22.55 17.54
N ILE A 788 15.66 -23.58 17.32
CA ILE A 788 14.23 -23.45 17.00
C ILE A 788 13.41 -23.19 18.26
N ALA A 789 13.78 -23.77 19.41
CA ALA A 789 13.06 -23.60 20.68
C ALA A 789 12.96 -22.14 21.19
N GLY A 790 13.75 -21.22 20.65
CA GLY A 790 13.67 -19.77 20.93
C GLY A 790 12.70 -19.02 20.00
N GLU A 791 11.83 -19.71 19.27
CA GLU A 791 10.86 -19.11 18.36
C GLU A 791 9.78 -18.31 19.11
N PRO A 792 9.41 -17.12 18.63
CA PRO A 792 8.33 -16.34 19.24
C PRO A 792 6.94 -16.92 18.90
N MET A 793 5.93 -16.61 19.73
CA MET A 793 4.56 -17.11 19.55
C MET A 793 3.96 -16.62 18.22
N PRO A 794 3.44 -17.52 17.34
CA PRO A 794 2.80 -18.80 17.69
C PRO A 794 3.67 -20.07 17.57
N ARG A 795 5.00 -19.93 17.45
CA ARG A 795 5.96 -21.04 17.34
C ARG A 795 5.67 -22.07 16.23
N PRO A 796 5.44 -21.60 14.99
CA PRO A 796 5.05 -22.47 13.88
C PRO A 796 6.07 -23.58 13.57
N LEU A 797 7.37 -23.30 13.61
CA LEU A 797 8.41 -24.30 13.33
C LEU A 797 8.49 -25.36 14.42
N GLU A 798 8.41 -24.96 15.70
CA GLU A 798 8.41 -25.91 16.83
C GLU A 798 7.21 -26.86 16.77
N ARG A 799 6.02 -26.32 16.46
CA ARG A 799 4.79 -27.11 16.34
C ARG A 799 4.84 -28.09 15.16
N LEU A 800 5.37 -27.66 14.01
CA LEU A 800 5.56 -28.55 12.85
C LEU A 800 6.52 -29.69 13.16
N LEU A 801 7.64 -29.42 13.84
CA LEU A 801 8.61 -30.46 14.21
C LEU A 801 8.08 -31.46 15.24
N THR A 802 7.20 -30.99 16.14
CA THR A 802 6.46 -31.85 17.07
C THR A 802 5.49 -32.76 16.32
N ALA A 803 4.72 -32.21 15.38
CA ALA A 803 3.80 -32.98 14.53
C ALA A 803 4.54 -34.05 13.69
N ASP A 804 5.64 -33.69 13.05
CA ASP A 804 6.53 -34.64 12.35
C ASP A 804 6.99 -35.77 13.28
N GLY A 805 7.35 -35.44 14.53
CA GLY A 805 7.73 -36.42 15.55
C GLY A 805 6.63 -37.46 15.83
N PHE A 806 5.35 -37.06 15.85
CA PHE A 806 4.23 -38.01 15.98
C PHE A 806 4.08 -38.87 14.73
N ALA A 807 4.09 -38.27 13.54
CA ALA A 807 3.92 -38.98 12.28
C ALA A 807 4.99 -40.07 12.08
N ARG A 808 6.25 -39.80 12.44
CA ARG A 808 7.34 -40.78 12.36
C ARG A 808 7.17 -42.00 13.27
N ARG A 809 6.36 -41.90 14.32
CA ARG A 809 5.99 -43.01 15.20
C ARG A 809 4.69 -43.70 14.76
N GLY A 810 4.20 -43.40 13.55
CA GLY A 810 2.92 -43.91 13.03
C GLY A 810 1.69 -43.25 13.64
N ARG A 811 1.85 -42.20 14.46
CA ARG A 811 0.77 -41.51 15.16
C ARG A 811 0.24 -40.34 14.32
N TYR A 812 -0.36 -40.63 13.17
CA TYR A 812 -0.75 -39.61 12.19
C TYR A 812 -1.89 -38.69 12.69
N GLY A 813 -2.86 -39.22 13.44
CA GLY A 813 -3.95 -38.40 14.04
C GLY A 813 -3.43 -37.37 15.04
N ASP A 814 -2.43 -37.71 15.85
CA ASP A 814 -1.76 -36.77 16.75
C ASP A 814 -0.92 -35.74 15.98
N ALA A 815 -0.28 -36.14 14.88
CA ALA A 815 0.46 -35.20 14.02
C ALA A 815 -0.46 -34.14 13.41
N LEU A 816 -1.62 -34.56 12.90
CA LEU A 816 -2.65 -33.65 12.38
C LEU A 816 -3.16 -32.72 13.49
N SER A 817 -3.55 -33.27 14.64
CA SER A 817 -4.06 -32.50 15.78
C SER A 817 -3.04 -31.46 16.28
N ALA A 818 -1.75 -31.83 16.37
CA ALA A 818 -0.68 -30.92 16.80
C ALA A 818 -0.46 -29.75 15.83
N SER A 819 -0.76 -29.95 14.54
CA SER A 819 -0.54 -28.98 13.47
C SER A 819 -1.79 -28.24 12.99
N ASP A 820 -2.99 -28.52 13.52
CA ASP A 820 -4.23 -27.91 13.03
C ASP A 820 -4.23 -26.38 13.12
N GLY A 821 -3.79 -25.84 14.25
CA GLY A 821 -3.68 -24.40 14.44
C GLY A 821 -2.64 -23.70 13.55
N LEU A 822 -1.84 -24.43 12.76
CA LEU A 822 -0.90 -23.86 11.80
C LEU A 822 -1.56 -23.50 10.47
N ARG A 823 -2.70 -24.13 10.13
CA ARG A 823 -3.46 -23.87 8.89
C ARG A 823 -4.15 -22.51 8.87
N GLU A 824 -4.44 -21.99 10.06
CA GLU A 824 -5.11 -20.69 10.24
C GLU A 824 -4.12 -19.52 10.24
N LEU A 825 -2.82 -19.77 10.10
CA LEU A 825 -1.81 -18.72 10.03
C LEU A 825 -1.79 -18.09 8.63
N GLU A 826 -2.29 -16.86 8.54
CA GLU A 826 -2.30 -16.04 7.33
C GLU A 826 -0.90 -15.45 7.04
N ALA A 827 -0.64 -15.09 5.78
CA ALA A 827 0.64 -14.57 5.30
C ALA A 827 1.16 -13.35 6.11
N PRO A 828 0.33 -12.39 6.55
CA PRO A 828 0.79 -11.32 7.43
C PRO A 828 1.47 -11.80 8.72
N ALA A 829 0.99 -12.91 9.30
CA ALA A 829 1.59 -13.49 10.50
C ALA A 829 2.89 -14.26 10.22
N LEU A 830 3.07 -14.73 8.99
CA LEU A 830 4.21 -15.57 8.57
C LEU A 830 5.32 -14.79 7.85
N SER A 831 5.00 -13.66 7.21
CA SER A 831 5.92 -12.86 6.40
C SER A 831 6.15 -11.44 6.94
N GLY A 832 5.40 -11.02 7.95
CA GLY A 832 5.49 -9.69 8.57
C GLY A 832 6.54 -9.59 9.69
N ALA A 833 6.14 -9.07 10.86
CA ALA A 833 7.04 -8.76 11.98
C ALA A 833 7.82 -9.96 12.55
N MET A 834 7.38 -11.19 12.27
CA MET A 834 8.03 -12.42 12.72
C MET A 834 8.16 -13.42 11.56
N PRO A 835 9.09 -13.17 10.63
CA PRO A 835 9.16 -13.94 9.40
C PRO A 835 9.58 -15.39 9.67
N VAL A 836 8.78 -16.33 9.16
CA VAL A 836 9.19 -17.71 8.98
C VAL A 836 9.80 -17.89 7.59
N ASP A 837 10.38 -19.06 7.39
CA ASP A 837 10.79 -19.48 6.06
C ASP A 837 9.62 -19.42 5.05
N PRO A 838 9.79 -18.84 3.86
CA PRO A 838 8.71 -18.71 2.89
C PRO A 838 8.21 -20.08 2.39
N PHE A 839 8.98 -21.16 2.51
CA PHE A 839 8.53 -22.50 2.15
C PHE A 839 7.77 -23.23 3.27
N PHE A 840 7.69 -22.67 4.47
CA PHE A 840 7.06 -23.32 5.63
C PHE A 840 5.64 -23.84 5.31
N ARG A 841 4.81 -22.99 4.71
CA ARG A 841 3.39 -23.30 4.44
C ARG A 841 3.24 -24.41 3.39
N THR A 842 4.10 -24.39 2.37
CA THR A 842 4.21 -25.47 1.37
C THR A 842 4.52 -26.81 2.03
N VAL A 843 5.57 -26.84 2.85
CA VAL A 843 6.00 -28.08 3.52
C VAL A 843 4.92 -28.56 4.50
N LEU A 844 4.30 -27.66 5.26
CA LEU A 844 3.20 -27.97 6.17
C LEU A 844 2.06 -28.69 5.46
N HIS A 845 1.51 -28.12 4.39
CA HIS A 845 0.34 -28.69 3.72
C HIS A 845 0.66 -30.00 2.99
N VAL A 846 1.84 -30.12 2.37
CA VAL A 846 2.24 -31.38 1.73
C VAL A 846 2.44 -32.49 2.76
N LEU A 847 3.10 -32.22 3.89
CA LEU A 847 3.26 -33.21 4.97
C LEU A 847 1.92 -33.59 5.60
N ARG A 848 1.04 -32.62 5.84
CA ARG A 848 -0.30 -32.91 6.34
C ARG A 848 -1.10 -33.78 5.36
N ALA A 849 -1.00 -33.54 4.06
CA ALA A 849 -1.61 -34.42 3.06
C ALA A 849 -1.02 -35.84 3.09
N GLU A 850 0.29 -36.00 3.28
CA GLU A 850 0.93 -37.31 3.50
C GLU A 850 0.37 -38.00 4.77
N TRP A 851 0.28 -37.27 5.89
CA TRP A 851 -0.22 -37.81 7.16
C TRP A 851 -1.71 -38.17 7.10
N SER A 852 -2.55 -37.32 6.50
CA SER A 852 -3.97 -37.61 6.27
C SER A 852 -4.14 -38.84 5.38
N THR A 853 -3.33 -38.98 4.31
CA THR A 853 -3.35 -40.19 3.47
C THR A 853 -2.98 -41.43 4.28
N ALA A 854 -1.92 -41.36 5.09
CA ALA A 854 -1.48 -42.46 5.93
C ALA A 854 -2.48 -42.81 7.06
N ALA A 855 -3.28 -41.83 7.50
CA ALA A 855 -4.38 -42.00 8.43
C ALA A 855 -5.68 -42.55 7.79
N GLY A 856 -5.69 -42.80 6.48
CA GLY A 856 -6.90 -43.23 5.75
C GLY A 856 -7.90 -42.09 5.50
N GLN A 857 -7.49 -40.84 5.64
CA GLN A 857 -8.31 -39.63 5.46
C GLN A 857 -8.04 -38.98 4.10
N ALA A 858 -8.28 -39.71 3.00
CA ALA A 858 -7.96 -39.25 1.64
C ALA A 858 -8.66 -37.92 1.27
N SER A 859 -9.91 -37.73 1.72
CA SER A 859 -10.64 -36.47 1.52
C SER A 859 -9.98 -35.27 2.23
N ASP A 860 -9.40 -35.46 3.41
CA ASP A 860 -8.62 -34.41 4.09
C ASP A 860 -7.32 -34.15 3.36
N ALA A 861 -6.62 -35.20 2.89
CA ALA A 861 -5.41 -35.03 2.10
C ALA A 861 -5.66 -34.23 0.80
N ILE A 862 -6.77 -34.50 0.10
CA ILE A 862 -7.17 -33.74 -1.09
C ILE A 862 -7.42 -32.26 -0.75
N ARG A 863 -8.04 -31.96 0.40
CA ARG A 863 -8.29 -30.59 0.88
C ARG A 863 -7.00 -29.87 1.27
N GLU A 864 -6.09 -30.56 1.95
CA GLU A 864 -4.78 -30.00 2.33
C GLU A 864 -3.99 -29.56 1.10
N LEU A 865 -4.15 -30.24 -0.04
CA LEU A 865 -3.47 -29.91 -1.29
C LEU A 865 -4.12 -28.76 -2.08
N LEU A 866 -5.18 -28.10 -1.57
CA LEU A 866 -5.77 -26.92 -2.22
C LEU A 866 -5.06 -25.61 -1.85
N TRP A 867 -4.28 -25.58 -0.76
CA TRP A 867 -3.63 -24.40 -0.21
C TRP A 867 -3.00 -23.46 -1.24
N TYR A 868 -2.32 -23.97 -2.27
CA TYR A 868 -1.68 -23.18 -3.33
C TYR A 868 -2.63 -22.28 -4.12
N GLN A 869 -3.95 -22.51 -4.06
CA GLN A 869 -4.95 -21.70 -4.75
C GLN A 869 -5.25 -20.37 -4.02
N ASN A 870 -4.66 -20.16 -2.83
CA ASN A 870 -4.86 -18.93 -2.06
C ASN A 870 -4.32 -17.71 -2.83
N ASN A 871 -4.79 -16.53 -2.45
CA ASN A 871 -4.22 -15.25 -2.88
C ASN A 871 -3.90 -14.39 -1.66
N ASP A 872 -3.35 -15.03 -0.64
CA ASP A 872 -3.01 -14.45 0.66
C ASP A 872 -1.54 -14.02 0.66
N ALA A 873 -1.33 -12.71 0.54
CA ALA A 873 -0.02 -12.06 0.54
C ALA A 873 0.00 -10.90 1.56
N PHE A 874 1.19 -10.60 2.08
CA PHE A 874 1.39 -9.46 2.98
C PHE A 874 1.74 -8.21 2.20
N GLY A 875 0.80 -7.25 2.15
CA GLY A 875 0.95 -6.02 1.38
C GLY A 875 1.20 -6.30 -0.10
N LEU A 876 1.95 -5.43 -0.78
CA LEU A 876 2.37 -5.65 -2.16
C LEU A 876 3.72 -6.40 -2.18
N PRO A 877 3.82 -7.60 -2.78
CA PRO A 877 5.03 -8.40 -2.80
C PRO A 877 6.12 -7.76 -3.68
N ALA A 878 6.88 -6.81 -3.12
CA ALA A 878 8.01 -6.13 -3.78
C ALA A 878 9.35 -6.35 -3.05
N GLY A 879 9.28 -6.93 -1.86
CA GLY A 879 10.41 -7.26 -1.00
C GLY A 879 10.87 -8.70 -1.19
N ASP A 880 11.25 -9.34 -0.09
CA ASP A 880 11.64 -10.74 -0.10
C ASP A 880 10.48 -11.67 -0.52
N PRO A 881 10.80 -12.89 -0.97
CA PRO A 881 9.85 -13.97 -1.13
C PRO A 881 8.97 -14.12 0.12
N GLN A 882 7.66 -14.10 -0.08
CA GLN A 882 6.66 -14.35 0.94
C GLN A 882 6.16 -15.78 0.80
N VAL A 883 5.40 -16.25 1.79
CA VAL A 883 4.78 -17.58 1.73
C VAL A 883 3.90 -17.74 0.49
N GLY A 884 3.09 -16.72 0.14
CA GLY A 884 2.22 -16.77 -1.05
C GLY A 884 2.96 -17.02 -2.36
N ASP A 885 4.13 -16.41 -2.57
CA ASP A 885 4.90 -16.61 -3.81
C ASP A 885 5.34 -18.07 -3.98
N VAL A 886 5.79 -18.67 -2.89
CA VAL A 886 6.22 -20.07 -2.88
C VAL A 886 5.01 -20.98 -3.00
N ASP A 887 3.89 -20.62 -2.37
CA ASP A 887 2.67 -21.41 -2.47
C ASP A 887 2.23 -21.60 -3.92
N TRP A 888 2.19 -20.51 -4.69
CA TRP A 888 1.81 -20.53 -6.09
C TRP A 888 2.83 -21.28 -6.95
N ALA A 889 4.12 -21.13 -6.65
CA ALA A 889 5.20 -21.85 -7.33
C ALA A 889 5.03 -23.37 -7.21
N PHE A 890 4.55 -23.85 -6.06
CA PHE A 890 4.34 -25.27 -5.82
C PHE A 890 2.96 -25.81 -6.23
N GLY A 891 2.14 -25.00 -6.90
CA GLY A 891 0.79 -25.39 -7.32
C GLY A 891 0.75 -26.63 -8.22
N THR A 892 1.63 -26.73 -9.22
CA THR A 892 1.66 -27.90 -10.12
C THR A 892 2.06 -29.18 -9.38
N PHE A 893 2.94 -29.07 -8.39
CA PHE A 893 3.29 -30.19 -7.52
C PHE A 893 2.11 -30.68 -6.68
N ALA A 894 1.37 -29.74 -6.09
CA ALA A 894 0.17 -30.04 -5.33
C ALA A 894 -0.91 -30.69 -6.22
N ARG A 895 -1.11 -30.18 -7.45
CA ARG A 895 -2.01 -30.78 -8.45
C ARG A 895 -1.62 -32.22 -8.80
N TRP A 896 -0.34 -32.49 -9.03
CA TRP A 896 0.14 -33.85 -9.32
C TRP A 896 -0.17 -34.83 -8.19
N ARG A 897 0.09 -34.44 -6.94
CA ARG A 897 -0.25 -35.26 -5.76
C ARG A 897 -1.76 -35.44 -5.60
N ARG A 898 -2.52 -34.37 -5.82
CA ARG A 898 -3.99 -34.36 -5.68
C ARG A 898 -4.65 -35.22 -6.75
N ALA A 899 -4.20 -35.15 -8.01
CA ALA A 899 -4.74 -35.94 -9.12
C ALA A 899 -4.71 -37.45 -8.82
N ALA A 900 -3.58 -37.95 -8.29
CA ALA A 900 -3.44 -39.35 -7.92
C ALA A 900 -4.33 -39.77 -6.75
N LEU A 901 -4.67 -38.87 -5.82
CA LEU A 901 -5.62 -39.15 -4.74
C LEU A 901 -7.07 -39.14 -5.25
N LEU A 902 -7.44 -38.13 -6.03
CA LEU A 902 -8.78 -38.02 -6.63
C LEU A 902 -9.12 -39.24 -7.47
N ASP A 903 -8.15 -39.70 -8.26
CA ASP A 903 -8.26 -40.88 -9.10
C ASP A 903 -8.54 -42.16 -8.27
N ARG A 904 -7.78 -42.37 -7.18
CA ARG A 904 -8.02 -43.50 -6.27
C ARG A 904 -9.38 -43.44 -5.57
N GLU A 905 -9.85 -42.24 -5.26
CA GLU A 905 -11.15 -42.00 -4.63
C GLU A 905 -12.32 -42.03 -5.64
N GLY A 906 -12.07 -42.32 -6.92
CA GLY A 906 -13.11 -42.38 -7.95
C GLY A 906 -13.69 -41.02 -8.37
N ARG A 907 -13.03 -39.91 -8.00
CA ARG A 907 -13.43 -38.54 -8.38
C ARG A 907 -12.87 -38.20 -9.77
N HIS A 908 -13.32 -38.95 -10.78
CA HIS A 908 -12.71 -38.98 -12.11
C HIS A 908 -12.68 -37.61 -12.81
N ASP A 909 -13.75 -36.82 -12.77
CA ASP A 909 -13.78 -35.51 -13.43
C ASP A 909 -12.72 -34.56 -12.85
N GLU A 910 -12.63 -34.49 -11.53
CA GLU A 910 -11.60 -33.67 -10.87
C GLU A 910 -10.19 -34.18 -11.10
N ALA A 911 -10.01 -35.51 -11.16
CA ALA A 911 -8.73 -36.12 -11.53
C ALA A 911 -8.35 -35.75 -12.97
N CYS A 912 -9.29 -35.81 -13.91
CA CYS A 912 -9.10 -35.38 -15.30
C CYS A 912 -8.65 -33.92 -15.37
N HIS A 913 -9.33 -33.01 -14.66
CA HIS A 913 -8.93 -31.60 -14.62
C HIS A 913 -7.51 -31.42 -14.07
N ALA A 914 -7.18 -32.06 -12.94
CA ALA A 914 -5.86 -31.95 -12.33
C ALA A 914 -4.74 -32.54 -13.20
N TYR A 915 -4.96 -33.69 -13.85
CA TYR A 915 -3.98 -34.28 -14.77
C TYR A 915 -3.79 -33.43 -16.03
N ARG A 916 -4.85 -32.81 -16.56
CA ARG A 916 -4.76 -31.92 -17.72
C ARG A 916 -3.89 -30.70 -17.41
N ASP A 917 -4.05 -30.10 -16.24
CA ASP A 917 -3.20 -28.99 -15.80
C ASP A 917 -1.73 -29.41 -15.64
N VAL A 918 -1.47 -30.57 -15.04
CA VAL A 918 -0.09 -31.07 -14.90
C VAL A 918 0.54 -31.35 -16.27
N ALA A 919 -0.18 -32.01 -17.17
CA ALA A 919 0.27 -32.30 -18.52
C ALA A 919 0.63 -31.00 -19.25
N ARG A 920 -0.25 -29.99 -19.19
CA ARG A 920 -0.01 -28.66 -19.78
C ARG A 920 1.22 -27.98 -19.19
N LEU A 921 1.29 -27.83 -17.87
CA LEU A 921 2.30 -27.02 -17.19
C LEU A 921 3.70 -27.63 -17.21
N TRP A 922 3.83 -28.96 -17.20
CA TRP A 922 5.13 -29.66 -17.18
C TRP A 922 5.57 -30.22 -18.54
N SER A 923 4.79 -30.02 -19.61
CA SER A 923 5.13 -30.46 -20.97
C SER A 923 6.50 -29.95 -21.45
N GLN A 924 6.90 -28.75 -21.04
CA GLN A 924 8.18 -28.12 -21.36
C GLN A 924 9.15 -28.05 -20.17
N GLY A 925 8.90 -28.85 -19.12
CA GLY A 925 9.77 -28.93 -17.96
C GLY A 925 11.05 -29.72 -18.21
N ASP A 926 11.91 -29.76 -17.19
CA ASP A 926 13.11 -30.59 -17.13
C ASP A 926 12.72 -32.09 -17.24
N PRO A 927 13.65 -32.99 -17.63
CA PRO A 927 13.30 -34.37 -17.99
C PRO A 927 12.43 -35.14 -16.95
N PRO A 928 12.66 -35.05 -15.63
CA PRO A 928 11.80 -35.72 -14.64
C PRO A 928 10.36 -35.20 -14.62
N TYR A 929 10.16 -33.91 -14.93
CA TYR A 929 8.86 -33.25 -14.95
C TYR A 929 8.10 -33.55 -16.22
N ARG A 930 8.79 -33.55 -17.35
CA ARG A 930 8.25 -33.98 -18.64
C ARG A 930 7.77 -35.43 -18.58
N ALA A 931 8.54 -36.32 -17.95
CA ALA A 931 8.12 -37.71 -17.74
C ALA A 931 6.84 -37.82 -16.88
N ARG A 932 6.64 -36.92 -15.91
CA ARG A 932 5.39 -36.84 -15.12
C ARG A 932 4.24 -36.29 -15.96
N ALA A 933 4.48 -35.31 -16.83
CA ALA A 933 3.50 -34.81 -17.79
C ALA A 933 3.04 -35.94 -18.73
N ASP A 934 3.96 -36.71 -19.30
CA ASP A 934 3.63 -37.87 -20.15
C ASP A 934 2.82 -38.93 -19.37
N SER A 935 3.12 -39.10 -18.09
CA SER A 935 2.36 -39.98 -17.20
C SER A 935 0.94 -39.46 -16.95
N ALA A 936 0.77 -38.15 -16.78
CA ALA A 936 -0.54 -37.52 -16.67
C ALA A 936 -1.36 -37.73 -17.96
N VAL A 937 -0.75 -37.56 -19.14
CA VAL A 937 -1.40 -37.82 -20.44
C VAL A 937 -1.89 -39.26 -20.55
N ARG A 938 -1.02 -40.24 -20.27
CA ARG A 938 -1.43 -41.67 -20.26
C ARG A 938 -2.57 -41.93 -19.28
N ARG A 939 -2.60 -41.22 -18.14
CA ARG A 939 -3.67 -41.38 -17.16
C ARG A 939 -4.98 -40.77 -17.64
N LEU A 940 -4.96 -39.62 -18.32
CA LEU A 940 -6.14 -39.02 -18.96
C LEU A 940 -6.77 -39.98 -19.97
N GLU A 941 -5.95 -40.62 -20.80
CA GLU A 941 -6.40 -41.63 -21.76
C GLU A 941 -7.04 -42.82 -21.05
N THR A 942 -6.40 -43.32 -19.99
CA THR A 942 -6.91 -44.45 -19.19
C THR A 942 -8.24 -44.14 -18.50
N LEU A 943 -8.42 -42.89 -18.06
CA LEU A 943 -9.65 -42.42 -17.41
C LEU A 943 -10.76 -42.06 -18.41
N GLY A 944 -10.48 -42.09 -19.72
CA GLY A 944 -11.46 -41.73 -20.74
C GLY A 944 -11.84 -40.24 -20.71
N CYS A 945 -10.96 -39.37 -20.22
CA CYS A 945 -11.19 -37.93 -20.19
C CYS A 945 -11.29 -37.40 -21.63
N LYS A 946 -12.39 -36.73 -21.99
CA LYS A 946 -12.52 -36.09 -23.32
C LYS A 946 -11.59 -34.88 -23.43
N GLU A 947 -11.03 -34.65 -24.63
CA GLU A 947 -10.02 -33.63 -24.98
C GLU A 947 -8.65 -33.82 -24.29
N ALA A 948 -7.85 -34.72 -24.87
CA ALA A 948 -6.49 -35.06 -24.44
C ALA A 948 -5.37 -34.27 -25.17
N THR A 949 -5.73 -33.27 -25.98
CA THR A 949 -4.78 -32.48 -26.80
C THR A 949 -4.89 -31.00 -26.50
#